data_AF-A0A8T1ICV8-F1
#
_entry.id   AF-A0A8T1ICV8-F1
#
_cell.length_a   1.000
_cell.length_b   1.000
_cell.length_c   1.000
_cell.angle_alpha   90.00
_cell.angle_beta   90.00
_cell.angle_gamma   90.00
#
_symmetry.space_group_name_H-M   'P 1'
#
loop_
_entity.id
_entity.type
_entity.pdbx_description
1 polymer ?
#
loop_
_entity_poly.entity_id
_entity_poly.type
_entity_poly.pdbx_seq_one_letter_code
_entity_poly.pdbx_strand_id
1 'polypeptide(L)'
;MLRHHDHRCLGVATSWLIFLLLCIVSCMALEVLLEVQLPLEPPPEHRQFMLLSGQEPVDTLEAFRVRHSQTLKWRYNMLVQICQGPRVVCRREIPMVYSTQIQAPGGGVLGGLEILEGVEPADAVLGFALQHHIGREGRATILNAVCAVPHVVCTRYKALMHSRTVAGDGGTQIGKLEIYDDVEPVDQIYKFIKDHKLPKPAVDQLLGVICSAIGRTHCLRKVPLVYSQRIVARDDETSEPRQLGALQIPLGQEPADVVYNFGLHYGLAKPIRQNLARQVCDDKYVTCKRLKPIIFASPVQVENGTTVGVLMIREDEELVDAVHRFSRQTNITRDLQVSLFQALCGIREGILCTRGQALLRSTAVSDGNGKILGSVNIYEGQEPADVVYQFAEQHNLAPGDRDVLLDSLCSPPKLAPVQEEDDEDETEPLNCSRYAPVVFRVPVAAQNGSQLGILEVLANEEPADAVARFGKKHELGPEEKKSIVTGVCQASGLGCTRDVGILYETIYTLPDGRRERLPFYDGQDSTDVIYEYGLMRNLTLRQRQKFLIEVCNEPRKRPNCTRAEPMLINIPVWESASTKLGDVQILEGQEPIDVVDRMQQYSGRVQPHAAKTYVVFRPSYVRWFIAHVGVCASRVRLDL
;
A
#
# COMPACT_ATOMS: atom_id res chain seq x y z
N MET A 1 -116.41 -8.54 42.44
CA MET A 1 -116.13 -8.66 43.89
C MET A 1 -114.62 -8.83 44.08
N LEU A 2 -114.02 -7.93 44.88
CA LEU A 2 -112.74 -8.00 45.64
C LEU A 2 -111.41 -8.24 44.87
N ARG A 3 -110.47 -7.26 44.83
CA ARG A 3 -109.44 -6.83 45.84
C ARG A 3 -108.30 -7.88 46.00
N HIS A 4 -107.00 -7.58 46.14
CA HIS A 4 -106.19 -6.35 46.22
C HIS A 4 -104.69 -6.74 46.13
N HIS A 5 -103.89 -5.84 45.53
CA HIS A 5 -102.54 -5.35 45.88
C HIS A 5 -101.31 -6.25 46.15
N ASP A 6 -100.31 -6.03 45.28
CA ASP A 6 -98.94 -5.54 45.53
C ASP A 6 -98.01 -6.22 46.55
N HIS A 7 -97.03 -6.94 46.00
CA HIS A 7 -95.70 -7.13 46.59
C HIS A 7 -94.60 -6.96 45.52
N ARG A 8 -94.16 -5.71 45.33
CA ARG A 8 -92.88 -5.38 44.67
C ARG A 8 -92.28 -4.14 45.35
N CYS A 9 -91.59 -4.31 46.47
CA CYS A 9 -90.76 -3.23 47.05
C CYS A 9 -89.74 -3.69 48.12
N LEU A 10 -89.20 -4.93 48.07
CA LEU A 10 -88.21 -5.39 49.08
C LEU A 10 -86.89 -5.95 48.52
N GLY A 11 -86.60 -5.78 47.23
CA GLY A 11 -85.40 -6.36 46.58
C GLY A 11 -84.30 -5.35 46.20
N VAL A 12 -84.55 -4.05 46.25
CA VAL A 12 -83.59 -3.03 45.75
C VAL A 12 -82.73 -2.44 46.88
N ALA A 13 -83.23 -2.41 48.12
CA ALA A 13 -82.52 -1.84 49.25
C ALA A 13 -81.35 -2.73 49.76
N THR A 14 -81.49 -4.06 49.71
CA THR A 14 -80.44 -4.99 50.16
C THR A 14 -79.31 -5.13 49.15
N SER A 15 -79.60 -5.05 47.86
CA SER A 15 -78.58 -5.06 46.80
C SER A 15 -77.73 -3.79 46.81
N TRP A 16 -78.33 -2.63 47.07
CA TRP A 16 -77.59 -1.37 47.25
C TRP A 16 -76.72 -1.36 48.50
N LEU A 17 -77.19 -1.92 49.63
CA LEU A 17 -76.38 -2.03 50.84
C LEU A 17 -75.21 -3.00 50.70
N ILE A 18 -75.40 -4.10 49.95
CA ILE A 18 -74.32 -5.07 49.65
C ILE A 18 -73.33 -4.47 48.64
N PHE A 19 -73.78 -3.69 47.65
CA PHE A 19 -72.88 -2.93 46.78
C PHE A 19 -72.14 -1.82 47.51
N LEU A 20 -72.78 -1.13 48.47
CA LEU A 20 -72.11 -0.14 49.32
C LEU A 20 -71.11 -0.80 50.27
N LEU A 21 -71.44 -1.96 50.86
CA LEU A 21 -70.51 -2.73 51.70
C LEU A 21 -69.37 -3.34 50.88
N LEU A 22 -69.60 -3.81 49.66
CA LEU A 22 -68.55 -4.31 48.76
C LEU A 22 -67.67 -3.18 48.21
N CYS A 23 -68.21 -1.98 47.99
CA CYS A 23 -67.43 -0.79 47.65
C CYS A 23 -66.65 -0.23 48.85
N ILE A 24 -67.15 -0.41 50.09
CA ILE A 24 -66.40 -0.04 51.30
C ILE A 24 -65.26 -1.05 51.57
N VAL A 25 -65.42 -2.33 51.19
CA VAL A 25 -64.40 -3.37 51.39
C VAL A 25 -63.29 -3.36 50.32
N SER A 26 -63.49 -2.71 49.16
CA SER A 26 -62.43 -2.52 48.15
C SER A 26 -61.68 -1.19 48.27
N CYS A 27 -62.09 -0.31 49.19
CA CYS A 27 -61.28 0.84 49.58
C CYS A 27 -60.26 0.36 50.62
N MET A 28 -59.16 -0.26 50.17
CA MET A 28 -58.00 -0.48 51.03
C MET A 28 -57.50 0.89 51.50
N ALA A 29 -57.96 1.31 52.68
CA ALA A 29 -57.44 2.50 53.36
C ALA A 29 -55.99 2.18 53.71
N LEU A 30 -55.07 2.63 52.85
CA LEU A 30 -53.63 2.52 53.11
C LEU A 30 -53.35 3.20 54.45
N GLU A 31 -52.76 2.45 55.39
CA GLU A 31 -52.42 2.97 56.73
C GLU A 31 -51.42 4.12 56.60
N VAL A 32 -51.67 5.25 57.27
CA VAL A 32 -50.70 6.35 57.34
C VAL A 32 -49.53 5.91 58.22
N LEU A 33 -48.35 5.76 57.63
CA LEU A 33 -47.13 5.35 58.33
C LEU A 33 -46.43 6.52 59.02
N LEU A 34 -46.47 7.69 58.40
CA LEU A 34 -45.85 8.91 58.91
C LEU A 34 -46.65 10.13 58.46
N GLU A 35 -46.95 11.02 59.40
CA GLU A 35 -47.52 12.32 59.14
C GLU A 35 -46.69 13.38 59.86
N VAL A 36 -46.02 14.25 59.11
CA VAL A 36 -45.09 15.26 59.66
C VAL A 36 -45.22 16.56 58.90
N GLN A 37 -44.86 17.67 59.56
CA GLN A 37 -44.71 18.96 58.90
C GLN A 37 -43.26 19.16 58.47
N LEU A 38 -43.03 19.24 57.16
CA LEU A 38 -41.68 19.48 56.62
C LEU A 38 -41.45 20.98 56.41
N PRO A 39 -40.29 21.52 56.83
CA PRO A 39 -39.93 22.92 56.60
C PRO A 39 -39.53 23.14 55.13
N LEU A 40 -40.06 24.16 54.47
CA LEU A 40 -39.65 24.59 53.14
C LEU A 40 -38.49 25.62 53.22
N GLU A 41 -37.62 25.70 52.22
CA GLU A 41 -36.59 26.73 52.08
C GLU A 41 -36.90 27.64 50.87
N PRO A 42 -36.58 28.95 50.91
CA PRO A 42 -37.22 30.02 51.68
C PRO A 42 -38.34 30.77 50.93
N PRO A 43 -39.30 31.40 51.67
CA PRO A 43 -39.37 31.53 53.13
C PRO A 43 -39.85 30.24 53.83
N PRO A 44 -39.48 30.01 55.12
CA PRO A 44 -39.79 28.77 55.83
C PRO A 44 -41.26 28.62 56.20
N GLU A 45 -42.03 28.08 55.27
CA GLU A 45 -43.39 27.58 55.49
C GLU A 45 -43.33 26.08 55.81
N HIS A 46 -44.16 25.62 56.75
CA HIS A 46 -44.29 24.20 57.06
C HIS A 46 -45.47 23.62 56.29
N ARG A 47 -45.25 22.53 55.54
CA ARG A 47 -46.29 21.85 54.77
C ARG A 47 -46.43 20.41 55.22
N GLN A 48 -47.67 19.92 55.25
CA GLN A 48 -48.01 18.58 55.68
C GLN A 48 -47.50 17.55 54.66
N PHE A 49 -46.66 16.63 55.13
CA PHE A 49 -46.17 15.48 54.41
C PHE A 49 -46.79 14.22 55.00
N MET A 50 -47.35 13.37 54.14
CA MET A 50 -48.00 12.13 54.52
C MET A 50 -47.38 10.98 53.74
N LEU A 51 -46.91 9.96 54.45
CA LEU A 51 -46.41 8.72 53.89
C LEU A 51 -47.40 7.60 54.19
N LEU A 52 -47.86 6.92 53.14
CA LEU A 52 -48.79 5.80 53.26
C LEU A 52 -48.05 4.45 53.24
N SER A 53 -48.68 3.43 53.80
CA SER A 53 -48.16 2.07 53.82
C SER A 53 -47.94 1.54 52.40
N GLY A 54 -46.76 0.98 52.14
CA GLY A 54 -46.36 0.49 50.81
C GLY A 54 -45.75 1.53 49.88
N GLN A 55 -45.73 2.83 50.24
CA GLN A 55 -45.01 3.85 49.48
C GLN A 55 -43.53 3.89 49.87
N GLU A 56 -42.67 4.15 48.88
CA GLU A 56 -41.26 4.40 49.14
C GLU A 56 -41.06 5.85 49.61
N PRO A 57 -40.43 6.10 50.77
CA PRO A 57 -40.27 7.45 51.32
C PRO A 57 -39.62 8.44 50.37
N VAL A 58 -38.61 8.03 49.60
CA VAL A 58 -37.92 8.92 48.67
C VAL A 58 -38.77 9.36 47.49
N ASP A 59 -39.71 8.54 46.99
CA ASP A 59 -40.61 8.95 45.89
C ASP A 59 -41.62 9.97 46.35
N THR A 60 -42.27 9.70 47.49
CA THR A 60 -43.25 10.61 48.08
C THR A 60 -42.59 11.95 48.41
N LEU A 61 -41.34 11.90 48.90
CA LEU A 61 -40.55 13.09 49.19
C LEU A 61 -40.10 13.83 47.92
N GLU A 62 -39.76 13.13 46.84
CA GLU A 62 -39.42 13.76 45.55
C GLU A 62 -40.64 14.45 44.93
N ALA A 63 -41.82 13.81 44.95
CA ALA A 63 -43.07 14.44 44.50
C ALA A 63 -43.38 15.71 45.33
N PHE A 64 -43.16 15.65 46.65
CA PHE A 64 -43.30 16.81 47.53
C PHE A 64 -42.28 17.91 47.20
N ARG A 65 -41.01 17.54 46.97
CA ARG A 65 -39.93 18.44 46.59
C ARG A 65 -40.29 19.20 45.30
N VAL A 66 -40.72 18.50 44.26
CA VAL A 66 -41.12 19.10 42.98
C VAL A 66 -42.32 20.04 43.16
N ARG A 67 -43.35 19.59 43.89
CA ARG A 67 -44.56 20.38 44.15
C ARG A 67 -44.28 21.70 44.87
N HIS A 68 -43.30 21.69 45.76
CA HIS A 68 -42.93 22.84 46.58
C HIS A 68 -41.60 23.49 46.16
N SER A 69 -41.12 23.18 44.95
CA SER A 69 -39.90 23.75 44.33
C SER A 69 -38.66 23.73 45.23
N GLN A 70 -38.49 22.65 46.00
CA GLN A 70 -37.37 22.49 46.92
C GLN A 70 -36.11 21.96 46.23
N THR A 71 -34.94 22.17 46.84
CA THR A 71 -33.65 21.75 46.27
C THR A 71 -33.39 20.25 46.46
N LEU A 72 -32.48 19.67 45.66
CA LEU A 72 -32.04 18.28 45.86
C LEU A 72 -31.37 18.08 47.23
N LYS A 73 -30.59 19.08 47.68
CA LYS A 73 -29.96 19.07 49.01
C LYS A 73 -31.01 18.98 50.13
N TRP A 74 -32.12 19.70 49.98
CA TRP A 74 -33.24 19.61 50.90
C TRP A 74 -33.83 18.19 50.95
N ARG A 75 -34.04 17.55 49.79
CA ARG A 75 -34.54 16.16 49.74
C ARG A 75 -33.62 15.20 50.49
N TYR A 76 -32.31 15.27 50.26
CA TYR A 76 -31.37 14.40 50.97
C TYR A 76 -31.46 14.58 52.50
N ASN A 77 -31.50 15.82 52.97
CA ASN A 77 -31.60 16.12 54.40
C ASN A 77 -32.91 15.61 55.00
N MET A 78 -34.05 15.81 54.33
CA MET A 78 -35.36 15.36 54.82
C MET A 78 -35.51 13.84 54.75
N LEU A 79 -34.94 13.19 53.73
CA LEU A 79 -34.97 11.74 53.61
C LEU A 79 -34.30 11.07 54.81
N VAL A 80 -33.12 11.56 55.21
CA VAL A 80 -32.40 11.04 56.39
C VAL A 80 -33.26 11.13 57.65
N GLN A 81 -33.97 12.25 57.86
CA GLN A 81 -34.85 12.43 59.01
C GLN A 81 -36.06 11.48 58.96
N ILE A 82 -36.68 11.33 57.79
CA ILE A 82 -37.84 10.44 57.59
C ILE A 82 -37.44 8.97 57.80
N CYS A 83 -36.28 8.56 57.29
CA CYS A 83 -35.79 7.18 57.39
C CYS A 83 -35.36 6.77 58.81
N GLN A 84 -35.11 7.73 59.71
CA GLN A 84 -34.84 7.46 61.12
C GLN A 84 -36.11 7.21 61.95
N GLY A 85 -37.30 7.35 61.36
CA GLY A 85 -38.57 7.12 62.02
C GLY A 85 -38.80 5.63 62.36
N PRO A 86 -39.33 5.29 63.55
CA PRO A 86 -39.42 3.90 64.02
C PRO A 86 -40.39 3.00 63.23
N ARG A 87 -41.30 3.58 62.42
CA ARG A 87 -42.28 2.86 61.59
C ARG A 87 -42.03 3.00 60.08
N VAL A 88 -40.92 3.64 59.68
CA VAL A 88 -40.60 3.91 58.28
C VAL A 88 -39.47 2.98 57.83
N VAL A 89 -39.67 2.31 56.69
CA VAL A 89 -38.64 1.48 56.05
C VAL A 89 -38.25 2.13 54.74
N CYS A 90 -37.05 2.71 54.70
CA CYS A 90 -36.45 3.19 53.46
C CYS A 90 -35.69 2.05 52.78
N ARG A 91 -36.10 1.72 51.56
CA ARG A 91 -35.46 0.68 50.74
C ARG A 91 -34.45 1.27 49.78
N ARG A 92 -34.57 2.56 49.45
CA ARG A 92 -33.66 3.27 48.54
C ARG A 92 -33.54 4.77 48.85
N GLU A 93 -32.42 5.33 48.40
CA GLU A 93 -32.07 6.75 48.57
C GLU A 93 -32.35 7.61 47.33
N ILE A 94 -32.65 6.95 46.21
CA ILE A 94 -32.81 7.56 44.88
C ILE A 94 -34.27 7.36 44.45
N PRO A 95 -34.97 8.43 44.02
CA PRO A 95 -36.37 8.33 43.59
C PRO A 95 -36.51 7.56 42.27
N MET A 96 -37.69 7.02 42.06
CA MET A 96 -38.07 6.34 40.83
C MET A 96 -38.66 7.39 39.89
N VAL A 97 -38.10 7.48 38.68
CA VAL A 97 -38.54 8.45 37.67
C VAL A 97 -39.59 7.83 36.75
N TYR A 98 -39.52 6.52 36.53
CA TYR A 98 -40.44 5.82 35.66
C TYR A 98 -40.66 4.38 36.12
N SER A 99 -41.89 3.89 35.98
CA SER A 99 -42.22 2.48 36.15
C SER A 99 -43.34 2.06 35.21
N THR A 100 -43.23 0.84 34.70
CA THR A 100 -44.24 0.23 33.84
C THR A 100 -44.26 -1.28 34.00
N GLN A 101 -45.42 -1.89 33.77
CA GLN A 101 -45.57 -3.35 33.76
C GLN A 101 -45.31 -3.86 32.33
N ILE A 102 -44.30 -4.71 32.18
CA ILE A 102 -43.99 -5.33 30.89
C ILE A 102 -44.81 -6.61 30.75
N GLN A 103 -45.53 -6.75 29.64
CA GLN A 103 -46.33 -7.93 29.34
C GLN A 103 -45.52 -8.97 28.54
N ALA A 104 -45.80 -10.25 28.77
CA ALA A 104 -45.22 -11.35 28.01
C ALA A 104 -45.89 -11.51 26.63
N PRO A 105 -45.16 -12.00 25.62
CA PRO A 105 -45.70 -12.19 24.26
C PRO A 105 -46.94 -13.12 24.20
N GLY A 106 -47.10 -14.03 25.17
CA GLY A 106 -48.23 -14.96 25.25
C GLY A 106 -49.41 -14.48 26.12
N GLY A 107 -49.39 -13.23 26.57
CA GLY A 107 -50.32 -12.71 27.59
C GLY A 107 -49.87 -13.05 29.01
N GLY A 108 -49.98 -12.08 29.92
CA GLY A 108 -49.50 -12.17 31.31
C GLY A 108 -48.47 -11.08 31.64
N VAL A 109 -48.36 -10.71 32.91
CA VAL A 109 -47.37 -9.72 33.38
C VAL A 109 -46.03 -10.41 33.59
N LEU A 110 -45.00 -9.94 32.89
CA LEU A 110 -43.64 -10.47 32.95
C LEU A 110 -42.90 -9.92 34.17
N GLY A 111 -43.09 -8.63 34.46
CA GLY A 111 -42.56 -7.95 35.64
C GLY A 111 -42.68 -6.43 35.53
N GLY A 112 -42.38 -5.72 36.62
CA GLY A 112 -42.27 -4.27 36.64
C GLY A 112 -40.88 -3.81 36.24
N LEU A 113 -40.78 -2.98 35.20
CA LEU A 113 -39.56 -2.24 34.87
C LEU A 113 -39.55 -0.95 35.68
N GLU A 114 -38.49 -0.72 36.46
CA GLU A 114 -38.30 0.48 37.26
C GLU A 114 -37.04 1.22 36.81
N ILE A 115 -37.13 2.54 36.67
CA ILE A 115 -36.01 3.41 36.31
C ILE A 115 -35.83 4.44 37.41
N LEU A 116 -34.66 4.41 38.05
CA LEU A 116 -34.27 5.33 39.12
C LEU A 116 -33.65 6.61 38.56
N GLU A 117 -33.71 7.69 39.33
CA GLU A 117 -33.07 8.96 39.00
C GLU A 117 -31.56 8.79 38.77
N GLY A 118 -31.06 9.32 37.65
CA GLY A 118 -29.64 9.22 37.28
C GLY A 118 -29.21 7.89 36.66
N VAL A 119 -30.11 6.89 36.56
CA VAL A 119 -29.84 5.64 35.84
C VAL A 119 -30.27 5.78 34.37
N GLU A 120 -29.39 5.39 33.45
CA GLU A 120 -29.72 5.39 32.03
C GLU A 120 -30.81 4.36 31.73
N PRO A 121 -31.92 4.74 31.06
CA PRO A 121 -33.01 3.82 30.72
C PRO A 121 -32.54 2.56 29.98
N ALA A 122 -31.54 2.67 29.10
CA ALA A 122 -30.97 1.52 28.40
C ALA A 122 -30.39 0.45 29.36
N ASP A 123 -29.73 0.87 30.44
CA ASP A 123 -29.14 -0.06 31.42
C ASP A 123 -30.21 -0.69 32.32
N ALA A 124 -31.22 0.09 32.71
CA ALA A 124 -32.37 -0.42 33.47
C ALA A 124 -33.14 -1.48 32.68
N VAL A 125 -33.37 -1.22 31.38
CA VAL A 125 -34.00 -2.19 30.46
C VAL A 125 -33.14 -3.44 30.30
N LEU A 126 -31.82 -3.30 30.19
CA LEU A 126 -30.91 -4.46 30.13
C LEU A 126 -30.99 -5.30 31.40
N GLY A 127 -30.93 -4.67 32.58
CA GLY A 127 -31.03 -5.37 33.87
C GLY A 127 -32.33 -6.17 33.97
N PHE A 128 -33.46 -5.55 33.65
CA PHE A 128 -34.76 -6.21 33.58
C PHE A 128 -34.76 -7.38 32.58
N ALA A 129 -34.25 -7.15 31.37
CA ALA A 129 -34.25 -8.15 30.33
C ALA A 129 -33.36 -9.35 30.64
N LEU A 130 -32.23 -9.17 31.34
CA LEU A 130 -31.38 -10.26 31.78
C LEU A 130 -32.08 -11.12 32.84
N GLN A 131 -32.73 -10.48 33.83
CA GLN A 131 -33.51 -11.17 34.85
C GLN A 131 -34.61 -12.05 34.25
N HIS A 132 -35.19 -11.58 33.14
CA HIS A 132 -36.34 -12.20 32.48
C HIS A 132 -36.02 -12.94 31.18
N HIS A 133 -34.74 -13.11 30.85
CA HIS A 133 -34.25 -13.86 29.68
C HIS A 133 -34.81 -13.33 28.35
N ILE A 134 -35.08 -12.03 28.28
CA ILE A 134 -35.55 -11.33 27.08
C ILE A 134 -34.35 -11.15 26.14
N GLY A 135 -34.51 -11.56 24.89
CA GLY A 135 -33.49 -11.41 23.84
C GLY A 135 -33.28 -9.95 23.39
N ARG A 136 -32.23 -9.71 22.59
CA ARG A 136 -31.84 -8.37 22.12
C ARG A 136 -32.97 -7.60 21.41
N GLU A 137 -33.75 -8.28 20.58
CA GLU A 137 -34.86 -7.64 19.85
C GLU A 137 -35.94 -7.13 20.81
N GLY A 138 -36.38 -7.97 21.76
CA GLY A 138 -37.35 -7.56 22.78
C GLY A 138 -36.85 -6.41 23.66
N ARG A 139 -35.54 -6.37 23.96
CA ARG A 139 -34.91 -5.25 24.67
C ARG A 139 -35.03 -3.94 23.91
N ALA A 140 -34.72 -3.96 22.61
CA ALA A 140 -34.81 -2.78 21.76
C ALA A 140 -36.25 -2.25 21.69
N THR A 141 -37.24 -3.14 21.60
CA THR A 141 -38.66 -2.76 21.66
C THR A 141 -39.03 -2.09 22.98
N ILE A 142 -38.63 -2.67 24.11
CA ILE A 142 -38.90 -2.10 25.44
C ILE A 142 -38.22 -0.73 25.57
N LEU A 143 -36.95 -0.63 25.20
CA LEU A 143 -36.20 0.63 25.30
C LEU A 143 -36.80 1.73 24.44
N ASN A 144 -37.20 1.43 23.19
CA ASN A 144 -37.86 2.39 22.32
C ASN A 144 -39.19 2.89 22.93
N ALA A 145 -39.97 2.00 23.53
CA ALA A 145 -41.21 2.38 24.20
C ALA A 145 -40.97 3.27 25.43
N VAL A 146 -39.94 2.95 26.23
CA VAL A 146 -39.51 3.73 27.39
C VAL A 146 -39.03 5.12 26.98
N CYS A 147 -38.16 5.20 25.96
CA CYS A 147 -37.60 6.47 25.49
C CYS A 147 -38.60 7.35 24.72
N ALA A 148 -39.73 6.79 24.27
CA ALA A 148 -40.83 7.57 23.69
C ALA A 148 -41.65 8.33 24.73
N VAL A 149 -41.48 8.03 26.03
CA VAL A 149 -42.20 8.69 27.11
C VAL A 149 -41.61 10.09 27.35
N PRO A 150 -42.39 11.20 27.24
CA PRO A 150 -41.84 12.56 27.23
C PRO A 150 -41.01 12.99 28.45
N HIS A 151 -41.20 12.35 29.61
CA HIS A 151 -40.49 12.68 30.86
C HIS A 151 -39.33 11.71 31.18
N VAL A 152 -39.06 10.74 30.31
CA VAL A 152 -37.91 9.84 30.42
C VAL A 152 -36.81 10.36 29.52
N VAL A 153 -35.68 10.74 30.13
CA VAL A 153 -34.51 11.22 29.38
C VAL A 153 -33.60 10.03 29.07
N CYS A 154 -33.61 9.59 27.82
CA CYS A 154 -32.64 8.62 27.33
C CYS A 154 -31.45 9.36 26.72
N THR A 155 -30.25 9.18 27.30
CA THR A 155 -29.02 9.74 26.73
C THR A 155 -28.40 8.82 25.68
N ARG A 156 -28.74 7.52 25.70
CA ARG A 156 -28.28 6.52 24.74
C ARG A 156 -29.28 5.39 24.53
N TYR A 157 -29.21 4.77 23.35
CA TYR A 157 -30.04 3.62 22.96
C TYR A 157 -29.31 2.28 23.07
N LYS A 158 -28.11 2.28 23.66
CA LYS A 158 -27.24 1.12 23.79
C LYS A 158 -26.96 0.90 25.26
N ALA A 159 -27.30 -0.28 25.78
CA ALA A 159 -27.04 -0.61 27.18
C ALA A 159 -25.57 -0.98 27.39
N LEU A 160 -24.98 -0.52 28.50
CA LEU A 160 -23.59 -0.74 28.85
C LEU A 160 -23.52 -2.02 29.67
N MET A 161 -23.02 -3.09 29.08
CA MET A 161 -22.87 -4.39 29.75
C MET A 161 -21.65 -4.44 30.67
N HIS A 162 -20.55 -3.82 30.23
CA HIS A 162 -19.30 -3.85 30.97
C HIS A 162 -18.49 -2.60 30.68
N SER A 163 -17.80 -2.10 31.70
CA SER A 163 -16.92 -0.95 31.60
C SER A 163 -15.72 -1.15 32.50
N ARG A 164 -14.51 -1.08 31.94
CA ARG A 164 -13.28 -1.27 32.70
C ARG A 164 -12.13 -0.45 32.13
N THR A 165 -11.36 0.18 33.00
CA THR A 165 -10.09 0.80 32.61
C THR A 165 -9.05 -0.28 32.33
N VAL A 166 -8.52 -0.29 31.12
CA VAL A 166 -7.44 -1.17 30.69
C VAL A 166 -6.12 -0.46 30.93
N ALA A 167 -5.18 -1.13 31.61
CA ALA A 167 -3.83 -0.64 31.85
C ALA A 167 -2.82 -1.57 31.19
N GLY A 168 -1.72 -1.00 30.70
CA GLY A 168 -0.61 -1.73 30.10
C GLY A 168 0.41 -2.18 31.15
N ASP A 169 1.51 -2.74 30.67
CA ASP A 169 2.62 -3.16 31.51
C ASP A 169 3.18 -1.95 32.29
N GLY A 170 3.33 -2.12 33.61
CA GLY A 170 3.75 -1.03 34.51
C GLY A 170 2.61 -0.15 35.04
N GLY A 171 1.35 -0.46 34.76
CA GLY A 171 0.18 0.23 35.34
C GLY A 171 -0.23 1.51 34.62
N THR A 172 0.42 1.84 33.49
CA THR A 172 0.03 2.97 32.63
C THR A 172 -1.37 2.75 32.08
N GLN A 173 -2.28 3.70 32.29
CA GLN A 173 -3.63 3.61 31.77
C GLN A 173 -3.62 3.73 30.24
N ILE A 174 -4.16 2.72 29.56
CA ILE A 174 -4.31 2.72 28.10
C ILE A 174 -5.60 3.46 27.73
N GLY A 175 -6.71 3.11 28.38
CA GLY A 175 -8.02 3.69 28.09
C GLY A 175 -9.14 2.95 28.80
N LYS A 176 -10.38 3.44 28.62
CA LYS A 176 -11.58 2.83 29.18
C LYS A 176 -12.27 1.99 28.09
N LEU A 177 -12.40 0.69 28.33
CA LEU A 177 -13.08 -0.24 27.44
C LEU A 177 -14.54 -0.39 27.87
N GLU A 178 -15.44 -0.03 26.97
CA GLU A 178 -16.88 -0.10 27.15
C GLU A 178 -17.47 -1.13 26.19
N ILE A 179 -18.28 -2.04 26.73
CA ILE A 179 -18.93 -3.11 25.99
C ILE A 179 -20.43 -2.88 26.07
N TYR A 180 -21.02 -2.61 24.92
CA TYR A 180 -22.44 -2.41 24.73
C TYR A 180 -23.15 -3.71 24.30
N ASP A 181 -24.43 -3.88 24.66
CA ASP A 181 -25.21 -5.12 24.40
C ASP A 181 -25.61 -5.32 22.94
N ASP A 182 -25.68 -4.24 22.15
CA ASP A 182 -26.14 -4.27 20.75
C ASP A 182 -25.02 -4.67 19.76
N VAL A 183 -23.78 -4.70 20.21
CA VAL A 183 -22.61 -5.06 19.42
C VAL A 183 -21.89 -6.24 20.06
N GLU A 184 -21.36 -7.14 19.25
CA GLU A 184 -20.61 -8.26 19.77
C GLU A 184 -19.36 -7.78 20.55
N PRO A 185 -19.07 -8.33 21.74
CA PRO A 185 -17.94 -7.89 22.55
C PRO A 185 -16.60 -7.94 21.80
N VAL A 186 -16.36 -8.98 21.00
CA VAL A 186 -15.08 -9.12 20.26
C VAL A 186 -14.86 -7.99 19.24
N ASP A 187 -15.92 -7.44 18.63
CA ASP A 187 -15.81 -6.34 17.67
C ASP A 187 -15.40 -5.03 18.38
N GLN A 188 -15.98 -4.78 19.55
CA GLN A 188 -15.70 -3.59 20.36
C GLN A 188 -14.28 -3.64 20.94
N ILE A 189 -13.85 -4.83 21.38
CA ILE A 189 -12.46 -5.09 21.83
C ILE A 189 -11.47 -4.85 20.69
N TYR A 190 -11.77 -5.34 19.48
CA TYR A 190 -10.90 -5.13 18.32
C TYR A 190 -10.73 -3.65 17.97
N LYS A 191 -11.82 -2.88 17.96
CA LYS A 191 -11.77 -1.42 17.75
C LYS A 191 -10.92 -0.73 18.80
N PHE A 192 -11.12 -1.05 20.08
CA PHE A 192 -10.32 -0.52 21.18
C PHE A 192 -8.81 -0.82 20.99
N ILE A 193 -8.46 -2.04 20.61
CA ILE A 193 -7.08 -2.46 20.35
C ILE A 193 -6.47 -1.68 19.19
N LYS A 194 -7.22 -1.48 18.10
CA LYS A 194 -6.79 -0.69 16.95
C LYS A 194 -6.58 0.78 17.30
N ASP A 195 -7.53 1.38 18.02
CA ASP A 195 -7.48 2.78 18.41
C ASP A 195 -6.29 3.09 19.34
N HIS A 196 -5.96 2.16 20.23
CA HIS A 196 -4.85 2.30 21.18
C HIS A 196 -3.55 1.64 20.68
N LYS A 197 -3.51 1.18 19.42
CA LYS A 197 -2.35 0.55 18.78
C LYS A 197 -1.76 -0.63 19.59
N LEU A 198 -2.63 -1.42 20.22
CA LEU A 198 -2.26 -2.59 21.00
C LEU A 198 -1.95 -3.80 20.09
N PRO A 199 -1.12 -4.74 20.55
CA PRO A 199 -0.77 -5.92 19.77
C PRO A 199 -1.99 -6.85 19.59
N LYS A 200 -2.12 -7.48 18.42
CA LYS A 200 -3.25 -8.36 18.06
C LYS A 200 -3.59 -9.45 19.11
N PRO A 201 -2.62 -10.11 19.77
CA PRO A 201 -2.91 -11.09 20.83
C PRO A 201 -3.69 -10.53 22.03
N ALA A 202 -3.73 -9.20 22.22
CA ALA A 202 -4.55 -8.59 23.27
C ALA A 202 -6.06 -8.82 23.07
N VAL A 203 -6.51 -9.13 21.84
CA VAL A 203 -7.93 -9.42 21.54
C VAL A 203 -8.37 -10.62 22.37
N ASP A 204 -7.61 -11.73 22.30
CA ASP A 204 -7.97 -12.97 22.97
C ASP A 204 -7.94 -12.83 24.50
N GLN A 205 -6.96 -12.08 25.03
CA GLN A 205 -6.83 -11.82 26.46
C GLN A 205 -8.01 -11.01 26.99
N LEU A 206 -8.34 -9.88 26.35
CA LEU A 206 -9.45 -9.02 26.76
C LEU A 206 -10.79 -9.73 26.58
N LEU A 207 -10.95 -10.51 25.51
CA LEU A 207 -12.16 -11.29 25.27
C LEU A 207 -12.38 -12.32 26.38
N GLY A 208 -11.35 -13.06 26.78
CA GLY A 208 -11.45 -14.04 27.87
C GLY A 208 -11.88 -13.42 29.20
N VAL A 209 -11.31 -12.27 29.56
CA VAL A 209 -11.65 -11.53 30.78
C VAL A 209 -13.08 -10.98 30.73
N ILE A 210 -13.45 -10.33 29.62
CA ILE A 210 -14.77 -9.71 29.46
C ILE A 210 -15.87 -10.78 29.44
N CYS A 211 -15.72 -11.82 28.64
CA CYS A 211 -16.73 -12.88 28.53
C CYS A 211 -16.93 -13.66 29.83
N SER A 212 -15.91 -13.70 30.70
CA SER A 212 -16.04 -14.25 32.05
C SER A 212 -16.82 -13.32 32.98
N ALA A 213 -16.71 -12.00 32.79
CA ALA A 213 -17.41 -11.00 33.58
C ALA A 213 -18.89 -10.82 33.18
N ILE A 214 -19.20 -10.78 31.89
CA ILE A 214 -20.58 -10.60 31.38
C ILE A 214 -21.35 -11.91 31.17
N GLY A 215 -20.67 -13.05 31.24
CA GLY A 215 -21.23 -14.37 30.97
C GLY A 215 -21.01 -14.83 29.53
N ARG A 216 -20.65 -16.11 29.37
CA ARG A 216 -20.25 -16.70 28.06
C ARG A 216 -21.36 -16.68 27.01
N THR A 217 -22.62 -16.64 27.42
CA THR A 217 -23.80 -16.57 26.52
C THR A 217 -23.88 -15.26 25.74
N HIS A 218 -23.16 -14.22 26.16
CA HIS A 218 -23.11 -12.92 25.49
C HIS A 218 -21.94 -12.77 24.52
N CYS A 219 -21.02 -13.73 24.50
CA CYS A 219 -19.90 -13.80 23.57
C CYS A 219 -20.14 -14.93 22.58
N LEU A 220 -20.85 -14.62 21.52
CA LEU A 220 -21.25 -15.52 20.45
C LEU A 220 -20.11 -15.79 19.45
N ARG A 221 -19.17 -14.85 19.29
CA ARG A 221 -18.07 -14.93 18.33
C ARG A 221 -16.69 -14.78 18.97
N LYS A 222 -15.72 -15.50 18.39
CA LYS A 222 -14.29 -15.38 18.69
C LYS A 222 -13.52 -14.52 17.69
N VAL A 223 -14.04 -14.38 16.48
CA VAL A 223 -13.42 -13.59 15.41
C VAL A 223 -14.21 -12.29 15.26
N PRO A 224 -13.56 -11.12 15.33
CA PRO A 224 -14.24 -9.85 15.15
C PRO A 224 -14.66 -9.65 13.69
N LEU A 225 -15.78 -8.98 13.49
CA LEU A 225 -16.14 -8.39 12.21
C LEU A 225 -15.46 -7.02 12.15
N VAL A 226 -14.51 -6.88 11.21
CA VAL A 226 -13.81 -5.60 10.99
C VAL A 226 -14.69 -4.60 10.26
N TYR A 227 -15.66 -5.09 9.50
CA TYR A 227 -16.67 -4.30 8.82
C TYR A 227 -18.03 -4.99 8.94
N SER A 228 -19.07 -4.21 9.26
CA SER A 228 -20.45 -4.69 9.31
C SER A 228 -21.40 -3.53 9.04
N GLN A 229 -21.86 -3.39 7.80
CA GLN A 229 -22.79 -2.34 7.41
C GLN A 229 -23.92 -2.89 6.53
N ARG A 230 -25.12 -2.32 6.67
CA ARG A 230 -26.23 -2.63 5.78
C ARG A 230 -26.01 -1.91 4.46
N ILE A 231 -25.92 -2.68 3.38
CA ILE A 231 -25.73 -2.15 2.03
C ILE A 231 -27.10 -1.91 1.41
N VAL A 232 -27.30 -0.69 0.95
CA VAL A 232 -28.46 -0.27 0.16
C VAL A 232 -27.95 0.08 -1.22
N ALA A 233 -28.42 -0.65 -2.22
CA ALA A 233 -28.17 -0.32 -3.62
C ALA A 233 -29.37 0.41 -4.20
N ARG A 234 -29.15 1.25 -5.21
CA ARG A 234 -30.25 1.76 -6.04
C ARG A 234 -30.55 0.73 -7.11
N ASP A 235 -31.82 0.49 -7.33
CA ASP A 235 -32.28 -0.35 -8.43
C ASP A 235 -32.19 0.44 -9.74
N ASP A 236 -31.55 -0.13 -10.76
CA ASP A 236 -31.30 0.57 -12.03
C ASP A 236 -32.59 0.76 -12.86
N GLU A 237 -33.62 -0.08 -12.65
CA GLU A 237 -34.89 -0.02 -13.40
C GLU A 237 -35.91 0.90 -12.70
N THR A 238 -35.96 0.85 -11.38
CA THR A 238 -36.98 1.56 -10.58
C THR A 238 -36.45 2.81 -9.87
N SER A 239 -35.13 3.00 -9.81
CA SER A 239 -34.46 4.05 -9.03
C SER A 239 -34.76 4.02 -7.52
N GLU A 240 -35.41 2.97 -7.02
CA GLU A 240 -35.75 2.82 -5.62
C GLU A 240 -34.59 2.21 -4.80
N PRO A 241 -34.48 2.53 -3.50
CA PRO A 241 -33.47 1.94 -2.63
C PRO A 241 -33.80 0.47 -2.33
N ARG A 242 -33.01 -0.44 -2.91
CA ARG A 242 -33.05 -1.88 -2.64
C ARG A 242 -32.11 -2.22 -1.48
N GLN A 243 -32.66 -2.68 -0.36
CA GLN A 243 -31.86 -3.20 0.74
C GLN A 243 -31.32 -4.59 0.38
N LEU A 244 -30.00 -4.73 0.31
CA LEU A 244 -29.35 -5.98 -0.08
C LEU A 244 -29.09 -6.87 1.14
N GLY A 245 -28.66 -6.28 2.26
CA GLY A 245 -28.36 -7.03 3.47
C GLY A 245 -27.18 -6.41 4.21
N ALA A 246 -26.66 -7.10 5.23
CA ALA A 246 -25.46 -6.68 5.92
C ALA A 246 -24.22 -7.28 5.26
N LEU A 247 -23.31 -6.45 4.75
CA LEU A 247 -21.98 -6.86 4.37
C LEU A 247 -21.14 -7.01 5.64
N GLN A 248 -20.69 -8.23 5.91
CA GLN A 248 -19.93 -8.59 7.10
C GLN A 248 -18.57 -9.15 6.69
N ILE A 249 -17.50 -8.54 7.20
CA ILE A 249 -16.12 -8.93 6.88
C ILE A 249 -15.43 -9.38 8.16
N PRO A 250 -15.21 -10.68 8.35
CA PRO A 250 -14.42 -11.21 9.47
C PRO A 250 -12.96 -10.80 9.38
N LEU A 251 -12.32 -10.60 10.54
CA LEU A 251 -10.88 -10.37 10.62
C LEU A 251 -10.10 -11.51 9.96
N GLY A 252 -9.16 -11.15 9.07
CA GLY A 252 -8.30 -12.08 8.36
C GLY A 252 -8.82 -12.50 6.98
N GLN A 253 -10.07 -12.17 6.64
CA GLN A 253 -10.59 -12.32 5.28
C GLN A 253 -10.17 -11.13 4.42
N GLU A 254 -9.94 -11.38 3.12
CA GLU A 254 -9.65 -10.31 2.17
C GLU A 254 -10.93 -9.55 1.80
N PRO A 255 -11.03 -8.25 2.08
CA PRO A 255 -12.28 -7.51 1.87
C PRO A 255 -12.76 -7.52 0.42
N ALA A 256 -11.84 -7.43 -0.55
CA ALA A 256 -12.20 -7.49 -1.97
C ALA A 256 -12.92 -8.79 -2.35
N ASP A 257 -12.51 -9.95 -1.82
CA ASP A 257 -13.17 -11.23 -2.11
C ASP A 257 -14.54 -11.34 -1.45
N VAL A 258 -14.68 -10.84 -0.22
CA VAL A 258 -15.97 -10.84 0.49
C VAL A 258 -16.96 -9.94 -0.22
N VAL A 259 -16.53 -8.74 -0.65
CA VAL A 259 -17.34 -7.81 -1.44
C VAL A 259 -17.73 -8.42 -2.78
N TYR A 260 -16.80 -9.12 -3.45
CA TYR A 260 -17.08 -9.80 -4.70
C TYR A 260 -18.15 -10.88 -4.55
N ASN A 261 -18.00 -11.78 -3.58
CA ASN A 261 -18.97 -12.84 -3.31
C ASN A 261 -20.34 -12.29 -2.89
N PHE A 262 -20.36 -11.25 -2.04
CA PHE A 262 -21.57 -10.52 -1.69
C PHE A 262 -22.24 -9.93 -2.93
N GLY A 263 -21.47 -9.26 -3.78
CA GLY A 263 -21.97 -8.65 -5.00
C GLY A 263 -22.53 -9.67 -5.99
N LEU A 264 -21.87 -10.83 -6.17
CA LEU A 264 -22.40 -11.90 -7.00
C LEU A 264 -23.72 -12.46 -6.44
N HIS A 265 -23.81 -12.67 -5.12
CA HIS A 265 -25.02 -13.19 -4.48
C HIS A 265 -26.24 -12.28 -4.71
N TYR A 266 -26.03 -10.95 -4.71
CA TYR A 266 -27.09 -9.97 -4.90
C TYR A 266 -27.21 -9.44 -6.35
N GLY A 267 -26.43 -9.97 -7.29
CA GLY A 267 -26.46 -9.54 -8.70
C GLY A 267 -25.95 -8.10 -8.93
N LEU A 268 -25.07 -7.59 -8.06
CA LEU A 268 -24.51 -6.25 -8.20
C LEU A 268 -23.64 -6.13 -9.44
N ALA A 269 -23.85 -5.08 -10.23
CA ALA A 269 -22.98 -4.74 -11.34
C ALA A 269 -21.53 -4.47 -10.87
N LYS A 270 -20.57 -4.80 -11.72
CA LYS A 270 -19.14 -4.70 -11.40
C LYS A 270 -18.68 -3.30 -10.92
N PRO A 271 -19.08 -2.17 -11.53
CA PRO A 271 -18.69 -0.84 -11.03
C PRO A 271 -19.15 -0.59 -9.58
N ILE A 272 -20.32 -1.11 -9.21
CA ILE A 272 -20.86 -1.00 -7.85
C ILE A 272 -20.00 -1.83 -6.89
N ARG A 273 -19.63 -3.06 -7.27
CA ARG A 273 -18.75 -3.92 -6.45
C ARG A 273 -17.37 -3.28 -6.24
N GLN A 274 -16.79 -2.70 -7.28
CA GLN A 274 -15.48 -2.02 -7.19
C GLN A 274 -15.53 -0.79 -6.30
N ASN A 275 -16.59 0.02 -6.40
CA ASN A 275 -16.78 1.16 -5.51
C ASN A 275 -16.97 0.71 -4.05
N LEU A 276 -17.78 -0.33 -3.82
CA LEU A 276 -17.99 -0.90 -2.49
C LEU A 276 -16.68 -1.45 -1.90
N ALA A 277 -15.85 -2.11 -2.70
CA ALA A 277 -14.54 -2.60 -2.25
C ALA A 277 -13.63 -1.44 -1.80
N ARG A 278 -13.57 -0.34 -2.56
CA ARG A 278 -12.81 0.86 -2.15
C ARG A 278 -13.33 1.46 -0.85
N GLN A 279 -14.64 1.69 -0.76
CA GLN A 279 -15.27 2.24 0.45
C GLN A 279 -15.02 1.38 1.71
N VAL A 280 -15.00 0.06 1.54
CA VAL A 280 -14.66 -0.88 2.61
C VAL A 280 -13.19 -0.80 2.99
N CYS A 281 -12.29 -0.70 2.00
CA CYS A 281 -10.85 -0.59 2.24
C CYS A 281 -10.44 0.75 2.86
N ASP A 282 -11.20 1.82 2.61
CA ASP A 282 -11.01 3.13 3.24
C ASP A 282 -11.43 3.16 4.73
N ASP A 283 -12.12 2.12 5.23
CA ASP A 283 -12.51 2.03 6.64
C ASP A 283 -11.28 1.78 7.53
N LYS A 284 -11.10 2.64 8.53
CA LYS A 284 -10.00 2.64 9.51
C LYS A 284 -9.72 1.27 10.14
N TYR A 285 -10.74 0.43 10.33
CA TYR A 285 -10.61 -0.85 11.03
C TYR A 285 -10.34 -2.04 10.10
N VAL A 286 -10.47 -1.82 8.79
CA VAL A 286 -10.27 -2.81 7.74
C VAL A 286 -8.80 -2.76 7.29
N THR A 287 -8.31 -3.89 6.79
CA THR A 287 -6.98 -3.97 6.17
C THR A 287 -7.16 -4.74 4.88
N CYS A 288 -6.99 -4.06 3.76
CA CYS A 288 -6.99 -4.66 2.44
C CYS A 288 -5.57 -4.93 2.00
N LYS A 289 -5.35 -6.07 1.34
CA LYS A 289 -4.09 -6.35 0.63
C LYS A 289 -4.22 -6.02 -0.85
N ARG A 290 -5.46 -5.97 -1.34
CA ARG A 290 -5.77 -5.70 -2.75
C ARG A 290 -7.19 -5.18 -2.92
N LEU A 291 -7.40 -4.40 -3.97
CA LEU A 291 -8.71 -3.91 -4.36
C LEU A 291 -9.46 -4.85 -5.31
N LYS A 292 -8.72 -5.67 -6.09
CA LYS A 292 -9.32 -6.61 -7.05
C LYS A 292 -9.51 -7.99 -6.42
N PRO A 293 -10.70 -8.61 -6.53
CA PRO A 293 -10.97 -9.96 -6.00
C PRO A 293 -10.22 -11.04 -6.77
N ILE A 294 -9.89 -12.16 -6.13
CA ILE A 294 -9.37 -13.37 -6.80
C ILE A 294 -10.57 -14.17 -7.32
N ILE A 295 -10.64 -14.36 -8.63
CA ILE A 295 -11.71 -15.12 -9.31
C ILE A 295 -11.32 -16.58 -9.55
N PHE A 296 -10.01 -16.86 -9.54
CA PHE A 296 -9.47 -18.21 -9.70
C PHE A 296 -8.18 -18.35 -8.91
N ALA A 297 -8.07 -19.46 -8.18
CA ALA A 297 -6.85 -19.86 -7.51
C ALA A 297 -6.66 -21.36 -7.69
N SER A 298 -5.47 -21.80 -8.12
CA SER A 298 -5.14 -23.22 -8.25
C SER A 298 -3.70 -23.49 -7.86
N PRO A 299 -3.42 -24.53 -7.06
CA PRO A 299 -2.05 -24.98 -6.85
C PRO A 299 -1.45 -25.46 -8.18
N VAL A 300 -0.21 -25.05 -8.46
CA VAL A 300 0.55 -25.49 -9.64
C VAL A 300 1.60 -26.48 -9.17
N GLN A 301 1.59 -27.68 -9.76
CA GLN A 301 2.54 -28.75 -9.50
C GLN A 301 3.51 -28.90 -10.67
N VAL A 302 4.78 -29.17 -10.37
CA VAL A 302 5.76 -29.63 -11.37
C VAL A 302 5.68 -31.14 -11.53
N GLU A 303 6.31 -31.68 -12.59
CA GLU A 303 6.27 -33.11 -12.95
C GLU A 303 6.62 -34.07 -11.80
N ASN A 304 7.41 -33.62 -10.82
CA ASN A 304 7.76 -34.39 -9.63
C ASN A 304 6.66 -34.44 -8.55
N GLY A 305 5.47 -33.87 -8.80
CA GLY A 305 4.35 -33.78 -7.85
C GLY A 305 4.51 -32.68 -6.78
N THR A 306 5.61 -31.93 -6.79
CA THR A 306 5.85 -30.83 -5.86
C THR A 306 5.01 -29.61 -6.24
N THR A 307 4.22 -29.09 -5.31
CA THR A 307 3.52 -27.81 -5.48
C THR A 307 4.51 -26.66 -5.41
N VAL A 308 4.64 -25.88 -6.49
CA VAL A 308 5.55 -24.73 -6.56
C VAL A 308 4.90 -23.47 -5.98
N GLY A 309 3.58 -23.36 -6.08
CA GLY A 309 2.82 -22.25 -5.53
C GLY A 309 1.35 -22.31 -5.95
N VAL A 310 0.60 -21.25 -5.63
CA VAL A 310 -0.80 -21.09 -6.04
C VAL A 310 -0.89 -20.00 -7.09
N LEU A 311 -1.28 -20.35 -8.32
CA LEU A 311 -1.60 -19.38 -9.36
C LEU A 311 -2.92 -18.71 -9.00
N MET A 312 -2.91 -17.40 -8.83
CA MET A 312 -4.08 -16.58 -8.49
C MET A 312 -4.36 -15.62 -9.64
N ILE A 313 -5.60 -15.58 -10.12
CA ILE A 313 -6.07 -14.67 -11.18
C ILE A 313 -7.09 -13.72 -10.55
N ARG A 314 -6.85 -12.42 -10.69
CA ARG A 314 -7.71 -11.33 -10.21
C ARG A 314 -8.81 -11.01 -11.24
N GLU A 315 -9.91 -10.40 -10.81
CA GLU A 315 -10.95 -9.91 -11.74
C GLU A 315 -10.33 -8.92 -12.76
N ASP A 316 -10.64 -9.11 -14.04
CA ASP A 316 -10.09 -8.37 -15.19
C ASP A 316 -8.59 -8.54 -15.46
N GLU A 317 -7.90 -9.41 -14.74
CA GLU A 317 -6.51 -9.72 -15.04
C GLU A 317 -6.45 -10.66 -16.25
N GLU A 318 -5.59 -10.34 -17.22
CA GLU A 318 -5.27 -11.26 -18.31
C GLU A 318 -4.49 -12.45 -17.74
N LEU A 319 -4.81 -13.67 -18.20
CA LEU A 319 -4.14 -14.87 -17.72
C LEU A 319 -2.62 -14.77 -17.85
N VAL A 320 -2.14 -14.19 -18.94
CA VAL A 320 -0.70 -14.04 -19.19
C VAL A 320 -0.03 -13.11 -18.16
N ASP A 321 -0.74 -12.12 -17.61
CA ASP A 321 -0.20 -11.29 -16.52
C ASP A 321 -0.12 -12.08 -15.22
N ALA A 322 -1.18 -12.83 -14.90
CA ALA A 322 -1.21 -13.67 -13.71
C ALA A 322 -0.11 -14.74 -13.75
N VAL A 323 0.10 -15.38 -14.91
CA VAL A 323 1.17 -16.38 -15.12
C VAL A 323 2.55 -15.74 -15.06
N HIS A 324 2.74 -14.54 -15.64
CA HIS A 324 4.01 -13.81 -15.54
C HIS A 324 4.35 -13.45 -14.09
N ARG A 325 3.39 -12.87 -13.35
CA ARG A 325 3.52 -12.56 -11.92
C ARG A 325 3.84 -13.82 -11.10
N PHE A 326 3.14 -14.92 -11.37
CA PHE A 326 3.41 -16.20 -10.73
C PHE A 326 4.82 -16.72 -11.04
N SER A 327 5.26 -16.61 -12.30
CA SER A 327 6.57 -17.08 -12.73
C SER A 327 7.71 -16.33 -12.08
N ARG A 328 7.57 -15.02 -11.82
CA ARG A 328 8.58 -14.25 -11.10
C ARG A 328 8.75 -14.73 -9.65
N GLN A 329 7.68 -15.19 -9.02
CA GLN A 329 7.68 -15.66 -7.63
C GLN A 329 8.15 -17.11 -7.50
N THR A 330 8.02 -17.92 -8.55
CA THR A 330 8.18 -19.38 -8.48
C THR A 330 9.25 -19.95 -9.42
N ASN A 331 9.86 -19.11 -10.25
CA ASN A 331 10.90 -19.46 -11.22
C ASN A 331 10.56 -20.68 -12.10
N ILE A 332 9.32 -20.73 -12.59
CA ILE A 332 8.85 -21.80 -13.48
C ILE A 332 9.41 -21.65 -14.91
N THR A 333 9.51 -22.77 -15.62
CA THR A 333 10.02 -22.79 -17.00
C THR A 333 9.01 -22.19 -17.99
N ARG A 334 9.50 -21.73 -19.15
CA ARG A 334 8.64 -21.20 -20.22
C ARG A 334 7.65 -22.25 -20.73
N ASP A 335 8.03 -23.52 -20.78
CA ASP A 335 7.14 -24.62 -21.17
C ASP A 335 5.95 -24.79 -20.22
N LEU A 336 6.20 -24.65 -18.91
CA LEU A 336 5.14 -24.68 -17.90
C LEU A 336 4.22 -23.46 -18.02
N GLN A 337 4.77 -22.26 -18.30
CA GLN A 337 3.95 -21.08 -18.57
C GLN A 337 3.01 -21.29 -19.78
N VAL A 338 3.52 -21.86 -20.87
CA VAL A 338 2.73 -22.17 -22.07
C VAL A 338 1.65 -23.20 -21.76
N SER A 339 1.98 -24.23 -21.00
CA SER A 339 1.03 -25.26 -20.58
C SER A 339 -0.08 -24.69 -19.69
N LEU A 340 0.25 -23.80 -18.75
CA LEU A 340 -0.76 -23.09 -17.94
C LEU A 340 -1.68 -22.23 -18.81
N PHE A 341 -1.14 -21.56 -19.83
CA PHE A 341 -1.94 -20.76 -20.75
C PHE A 341 -2.92 -21.64 -21.54
N GLN A 342 -2.43 -22.73 -22.13
CA GLN A 342 -3.26 -23.68 -22.90
C GLN A 342 -4.32 -24.38 -22.03
N ALA A 343 -4.00 -24.67 -20.77
CA ALA A 343 -4.88 -25.37 -19.87
C ALA A 343 -5.99 -24.49 -19.26
N LEU A 344 -5.85 -23.17 -19.26
CA LEU A 344 -6.80 -22.27 -18.60
C LEU A 344 -7.58 -21.39 -19.59
N CYS A 345 -7.01 -21.08 -20.76
CA CYS A 345 -7.70 -20.30 -21.76
C CYS A 345 -8.88 -21.06 -22.37
N GLY A 346 -10.06 -20.42 -22.35
CA GLY A 346 -11.29 -20.95 -22.97
C GLY A 346 -12.03 -22.01 -22.16
N ILE A 347 -11.50 -22.45 -21.01
CA ILE A 347 -12.17 -23.46 -20.17
C ILE A 347 -13.20 -22.85 -19.23
N ARG A 348 -12.96 -21.62 -18.76
CA ARG A 348 -13.77 -20.99 -17.71
C ARG A 348 -14.21 -19.59 -18.11
N GLU A 349 -15.49 -19.30 -17.91
CA GLU A 349 -16.00 -17.94 -18.01
C GLU A 349 -15.34 -17.05 -16.95
N GLY A 350 -14.91 -15.86 -17.37
CA GLY A 350 -14.28 -14.86 -16.50
C GLY A 350 -12.74 -14.82 -16.53
N ILE A 351 -12.06 -15.82 -17.10
CA ILE A 351 -10.60 -15.75 -17.34
C ILE A 351 -10.35 -15.08 -18.70
N LEU A 352 -9.62 -13.96 -18.70
CA LEU A 352 -9.29 -13.24 -19.92
C LEU A 352 -8.04 -13.84 -20.59
N CYS A 353 -8.16 -14.10 -21.89
CA CYS A 353 -7.08 -14.57 -22.75
C CYS A 353 -7.10 -13.83 -24.09
N THR A 354 -7.10 -12.50 -24.04
CA THR A 354 -7.17 -11.67 -25.26
C THR A 354 -5.80 -11.46 -25.90
N ARG A 355 -4.71 -11.74 -25.17
CA ARG A 355 -3.32 -11.58 -25.63
C ARG A 355 -2.39 -12.66 -25.11
N GLY A 356 -1.25 -12.82 -25.80
CA GLY A 356 -0.23 -13.84 -25.50
C GLY A 356 1.04 -13.33 -24.81
N GLN A 357 1.15 -12.02 -24.51
CA GLN A 357 2.30 -11.42 -23.82
C GLN A 357 1.80 -10.64 -22.61
N ALA A 358 2.51 -10.72 -21.48
CA ALA A 358 2.16 -9.98 -20.26
C ALA A 358 2.34 -8.47 -20.44
N LEU A 359 1.47 -7.66 -19.85
CA LEU A 359 1.56 -6.20 -19.86
C LEU A 359 2.40 -5.77 -18.67
N LEU A 360 3.57 -5.20 -18.94
CA LEU A 360 4.51 -4.76 -17.91
C LEU A 360 4.23 -3.33 -17.46
N ARG A 361 3.80 -2.47 -18.38
CA ARG A 361 3.50 -1.07 -18.09
C ARG A 361 2.45 -0.52 -19.05
N SER A 362 1.50 0.25 -18.51
CA SER A 362 0.58 1.07 -19.28
C SER A 362 0.65 2.50 -18.75
N THR A 363 1.09 3.45 -19.57
CA THR A 363 1.22 4.86 -19.18
C THR A 363 0.37 5.73 -20.10
N ALA A 364 -0.58 6.47 -19.54
CA ALA A 364 -1.35 7.45 -20.29
C ALA A 364 -0.45 8.64 -20.66
N VAL A 365 -0.40 8.99 -21.95
CA VAL A 365 0.38 10.11 -22.46
C VAL A 365 -0.58 11.23 -22.84
N SER A 366 -0.29 12.44 -22.37
CA SER A 366 -1.07 13.65 -22.67
C SER A 366 -0.24 14.64 -23.48
N ASP A 367 -0.90 15.51 -24.23
CA ASP A 367 -0.26 16.64 -24.89
C ASP A 367 0.08 17.76 -23.88
N GLY A 368 0.76 18.81 -24.35
CA GLY A 368 1.09 19.99 -23.54
C GLY A 368 -0.12 20.77 -23.01
N ASN A 369 -1.34 20.45 -23.45
CA ASN A 369 -2.60 21.03 -22.97
C ASN A 369 -3.34 20.10 -21.99
N GLY A 370 -2.74 18.96 -21.62
CA GLY A 370 -3.33 17.97 -20.72
C GLY A 370 -4.39 17.07 -21.36
N LYS A 371 -4.56 17.10 -22.68
CA LYS A 371 -5.44 16.17 -23.39
C LYS A 371 -4.73 14.83 -23.57
N ILE A 372 -5.37 13.75 -23.12
CA ILE A 372 -4.85 12.39 -23.28
C ILE A 372 -4.80 12.04 -24.77
N LEU A 373 -3.59 11.79 -25.28
CA LEU A 373 -3.33 11.35 -26.66
C LEU A 373 -3.58 9.85 -26.82
N GLY A 374 -3.25 9.07 -25.79
CA GLY A 374 -3.36 7.62 -25.79
C GLY A 374 -2.66 7.00 -24.59
N SER A 375 -2.40 5.69 -24.63
CA SER A 375 -1.62 4.99 -23.61
C SER A 375 -0.51 4.18 -24.27
N VAL A 376 0.69 4.28 -23.72
CA VAL A 376 1.86 3.48 -24.10
C VAL A 376 1.84 2.18 -23.31
N ASN A 377 1.63 1.07 -24.02
CA ASN A 377 1.57 -0.27 -23.46
C ASN A 377 2.83 -1.04 -23.81
N ILE A 378 3.61 -1.41 -22.79
CA ILE A 378 4.86 -2.17 -22.95
C ILE A 378 4.60 -3.59 -22.48
N TYR A 379 4.76 -4.55 -23.39
CA TYR A 379 4.56 -5.97 -23.13
C TYR A 379 5.88 -6.72 -22.87
N GLU A 380 5.79 -7.91 -22.28
CA GLU A 380 6.90 -8.82 -22.05
C GLU A 380 7.71 -9.05 -23.34
N GLY A 381 9.03 -8.81 -23.26
CA GLY A 381 9.97 -8.99 -24.35
C GLY A 381 10.05 -7.83 -25.36
N GLN A 382 9.28 -6.75 -25.17
CA GLN A 382 9.41 -5.55 -26.00
C GLN A 382 10.47 -4.59 -25.45
N GLU A 383 11.19 -3.92 -26.36
CA GLU A 383 12.06 -2.80 -25.99
C GLU A 383 11.22 -1.51 -25.86
N PRO A 384 11.24 -0.82 -24.71
CA PRO A 384 10.51 0.42 -24.50
C PRO A 384 10.80 1.51 -25.55
N ALA A 385 12.04 1.61 -26.03
CA ALA A 385 12.40 2.56 -27.09
C ALA A 385 11.63 2.34 -28.40
N ASP A 386 11.45 1.09 -28.84
CA ASP A 386 10.70 0.80 -30.07
C ASP A 386 9.22 1.19 -29.92
N VAL A 387 8.62 0.85 -28.76
CA VAL A 387 7.22 1.14 -28.46
C VAL A 387 6.96 2.65 -28.36
N VAL A 388 7.83 3.38 -27.66
CA VAL A 388 7.71 4.84 -27.50
C VAL A 388 7.85 5.55 -28.84
N TYR A 389 8.78 5.13 -29.68
CA TYR A 389 8.96 5.75 -31.00
C TYR A 389 7.78 5.46 -31.93
N GLN A 390 7.26 4.23 -31.93
CA GLN A 390 6.05 3.90 -32.68
C GLN A 390 4.86 4.76 -32.22
N PHE A 391 4.69 4.94 -30.91
CA PHE A 391 3.66 5.82 -30.36
C PHE A 391 3.89 7.28 -30.76
N ALA A 392 5.13 7.76 -30.72
CA ALA A 392 5.50 9.11 -31.12
C ALA A 392 5.21 9.40 -32.58
N GLU A 393 5.48 8.46 -33.50
CA GLU A 393 5.14 8.61 -34.91
C GLU A 393 3.62 8.64 -35.12
N GLN A 394 2.87 7.75 -34.45
CA GLN A 394 1.41 7.68 -34.56
C GLN A 394 0.72 8.97 -34.09
N HIS A 395 1.27 9.61 -33.06
CA HIS A 395 0.69 10.79 -32.43
C HIS A 395 1.42 12.11 -32.78
N ASN A 396 2.39 12.07 -33.70
CA ASN A 396 3.24 13.19 -34.10
C ASN A 396 3.88 13.94 -32.90
N LEU A 397 4.39 13.19 -31.92
CA LEU A 397 5.09 13.77 -30.77
C LEU A 397 6.40 14.43 -31.19
N ALA A 398 6.71 15.57 -30.58
CA ALA A 398 7.98 16.25 -30.82
C ALA A 398 9.16 15.37 -30.33
N PRO A 399 10.34 15.43 -30.97
CA PRO A 399 11.50 14.63 -30.56
C PRO A 399 11.89 14.80 -29.09
N GLY A 400 11.79 16.01 -28.55
CA GLY A 400 12.09 16.28 -27.13
C GLY A 400 11.09 15.61 -26.18
N ASP A 401 9.79 15.66 -26.48
CA ASP A 401 8.74 15.06 -25.65
C ASP A 401 8.83 13.53 -25.66
N ARG A 402 9.20 12.96 -26.81
CA ARG A 402 9.46 11.53 -26.97
C ARG A 402 10.61 11.06 -26.08
N ASP A 403 11.73 11.80 -26.08
CA ASP A 403 12.91 11.43 -25.30
C ASP A 403 12.61 11.53 -23.78
N VAL A 404 11.87 12.56 -23.36
CA VAL A 404 11.37 12.71 -21.98
C VAL A 404 10.45 11.54 -21.59
N LEU A 405 9.55 11.13 -22.49
CA LEU A 405 8.66 9.99 -22.26
C LEU A 405 9.46 8.68 -22.10
N LEU A 406 10.44 8.43 -22.96
CA LEU A 406 11.30 7.25 -22.85
C LEU A 406 12.10 7.24 -21.55
N ASP A 407 12.73 8.37 -21.20
CA ASP A 407 13.48 8.51 -19.96
C ASP A 407 12.59 8.32 -18.73
N SER A 408 11.36 8.83 -18.75
CA SER A 408 10.40 8.65 -17.65
C SER A 408 10.01 7.19 -17.42
N LEU A 409 9.95 6.37 -18.48
CA LEU A 409 9.61 4.95 -18.42
C LEU A 409 10.83 4.11 -17.99
N CYS A 410 12.02 4.47 -18.47
CA CYS A 410 13.26 3.73 -18.28
C CYS A 410 14.05 4.11 -17.02
N SER A 411 13.77 5.28 -16.46
CA SER A 411 14.45 5.82 -15.28
C SER A 411 13.45 6.66 -14.49
N PRO A 412 12.37 6.03 -13.97
CA PRO A 412 11.36 6.75 -13.21
C PRO A 412 12.05 7.45 -12.03
N PRO A 413 11.75 8.75 -11.79
CA PRO A 413 12.30 9.44 -10.63
C PRO A 413 11.95 8.63 -9.38
N LYS A 414 12.95 8.34 -8.54
CA LYS A 414 12.72 7.78 -7.20
C LYS A 414 11.89 8.81 -6.43
N LEU A 415 10.57 8.71 -6.50
CA LEU A 415 9.69 9.44 -5.61
C LEU A 415 10.07 9.03 -4.18
N ALA A 416 10.14 10.02 -3.30
CA ALA A 416 10.16 9.79 -1.86
C ALA A 416 9.00 8.85 -1.49
N PRO A 417 9.06 8.11 -0.36
CA PRO A 417 7.98 7.23 0.07
C PRO A 417 6.75 8.08 0.40
N VAL A 418 5.97 8.41 -0.62
CA VAL A 418 4.61 8.91 -0.50
C VAL A 418 3.78 7.67 -0.26
N GLN A 419 2.98 7.72 0.81
CA GLN A 419 2.08 6.67 1.26
C GLN A 419 1.43 5.99 0.05
N GLU A 420 1.83 4.74 -0.13
CA GLU A 420 1.44 3.86 -1.22
C GLU A 420 -0.09 3.86 -1.33
N GLU A 421 -0.60 4.23 -2.49
CA GLU A 421 -1.89 3.68 -2.91
C GLU A 421 -1.66 2.16 -3.02
N ASP A 422 -2.35 1.43 -2.15
CA ASP A 422 -2.30 -0.02 -1.90
C ASP A 422 -2.64 -0.87 -3.15
N ASP A 423 -1.77 -0.86 -4.16
CA ASP A 423 -1.66 -1.95 -5.11
C ASP A 423 -0.23 -2.52 -5.00
N GLU A 424 -0.09 -3.70 -4.38
CA GLU A 424 1.12 -4.54 -4.27
C GLU A 424 1.75 -4.94 -5.64
N ASP A 425 1.49 -4.20 -6.71
CA ASP A 425 2.22 -4.32 -7.96
C ASP A 425 3.36 -3.30 -7.91
N GLU A 426 4.42 -3.63 -7.15
CA GLU A 426 5.74 -2.97 -7.28
C GLU A 426 6.00 -2.80 -8.77
N THR A 427 6.00 -1.54 -9.22
CA THR A 427 5.92 -1.26 -10.64
C THR A 427 7.20 -1.75 -11.30
N GLU A 428 7.12 -2.87 -12.00
CA GLU A 428 8.28 -3.64 -12.45
C GLU A 428 9.26 -2.76 -13.21
N PRO A 429 10.57 -2.80 -12.86
CA PRO A 429 11.57 -2.03 -13.58
C PRO A 429 11.62 -2.55 -15.02
N LEU A 430 11.34 -1.66 -15.96
CA LEU A 430 11.44 -1.98 -17.38
C LEU A 430 12.91 -2.17 -17.74
N ASN A 431 13.23 -3.26 -18.44
CA ASN A 431 14.55 -3.45 -19.00
C ASN A 431 14.70 -2.58 -20.25
N CYS A 432 15.24 -1.38 -20.07
CA CYS A 432 15.56 -0.49 -21.18
C CYS A 432 16.99 -0.68 -21.64
N SER A 433 17.15 -1.37 -22.76
CA SER A 433 18.47 -1.64 -23.32
C SER A 433 18.93 -0.54 -24.29
N ARG A 434 17.99 0.25 -24.85
CA ARG A 434 18.27 1.24 -25.90
C ARG A 434 17.60 2.59 -25.65
N TYR A 435 18.15 3.63 -26.29
CA TYR A 435 17.61 5.00 -26.27
C TYR A 435 16.87 5.39 -27.56
N ALA A 436 16.94 4.53 -28.58
CA ALA A 436 16.40 4.79 -29.90
C ALA A 436 15.98 3.45 -30.54
N PRO A 437 15.03 3.46 -31.47
CA PRO A 437 14.51 2.27 -32.10
C PRO A 437 15.48 1.76 -33.15
N VAL A 438 15.36 0.49 -33.51
CA VAL A 438 16.12 -0.09 -34.63
C VAL A 438 15.52 0.39 -35.95
N VAL A 439 16.32 1.05 -36.80
CA VAL A 439 15.92 1.46 -38.15
C VAL A 439 16.45 0.52 -39.24
N PHE A 440 17.51 -0.22 -38.94
CA PHE A 440 18.08 -1.20 -39.87
C PHE A 440 18.64 -2.40 -39.11
N ARG A 441 18.39 -3.61 -39.63
CA ARG A 441 18.90 -4.87 -39.09
C ARG A 441 19.47 -5.73 -40.18
N VAL A 442 20.62 -6.34 -39.94
CA VAL A 442 21.23 -7.30 -40.88
C VAL A 442 21.93 -8.41 -40.11
N PRO A 443 21.72 -9.69 -40.47
CA PRO A 443 22.52 -10.78 -39.92
C PRO A 443 23.97 -10.66 -40.43
N VAL A 444 24.93 -10.77 -39.51
CA VAL A 444 26.37 -10.75 -39.82
C VAL A 444 26.94 -12.12 -39.51
N ALA A 445 27.70 -12.66 -40.45
CA ALA A 445 28.46 -13.89 -40.29
C ALA A 445 29.96 -13.58 -40.33
N ALA A 446 30.74 -14.36 -39.59
CA ALA A 446 32.19 -14.32 -39.64
C ALA A 446 32.69 -14.91 -40.98
N GLN A 447 33.95 -14.62 -41.31
CA GLN A 447 34.58 -15.10 -42.54
C GLN A 447 34.61 -16.64 -42.65
N ASN A 448 34.56 -17.35 -41.52
CA ASN A 448 34.48 -18.82 -41.44
C ASN A 448 33.04 -19.36 -41.64
N GLY A 449 32.05 -18.51 -41.90
CA GLY A 449 30.64 -18.87 -42.09
C GLY A 449 29.81 -19.00 -40.80
N SER A 450 30.40 -18.84 -39.62
CA SER A 450 29.64 -18.85 -38.36
C SER A 450 28.82 -17.57 -38.20
N GLN A 451 27.55 -17.68 -37.82
CA GLN A 451 26.73 -16.49 -37.52
C GLN A 451 27.29 -15.77 -36.28
N LEU A 452 27.68 -14.51 -36.45
CA LEU A 452 28.14 -13.66 -35.35
C LEU A 452 26.95 -13.07 -34.59
N GLY A 453 25.88 -12.72 -35.30
CA GLY A 453 24.66 -12.18 -34.71
C GLY A 453 23.92 -11.26 -35.67
N ILE A 454 23.03 -10.43 -35.12
CA ILE A 454 22.30 -9.40 -35.86
C ILE A 454 22.93 -8.05 -35.51
N LEU A 455 23.38 -7.32 -36.53
CA LEU A 455 23.76 -5.92 -36.41
C LEU A 455 22.50 -5.07 -36.46
N GLU A 456 22.33 -4.20 -35.47
CA GLU A 456 21.21 -3.27 -35.34
C GLU A 456 21.71 -1.83 -35.36
N VAL A 457 21.23 -1.05 -36.33
CA VAL A 457 21.47 0.39 -36.44
C VAL A 457 20.26 1.12 -35.87
N LEU A 458 20.50 2.02 -34.91
CA LEU A 458 19.46 2.78 -34.23
C LEU A 458 19.09 4.07 -35.00
N ALA A 459 17.91 4.63 -34.73
CA ALA A 459 17.52 5.91 -35.32
C ALA A 459 18.52 7.02 -34.92
N ASN A 460 18.94 7.82 -35.90
CA ASN A 460 19.98 8.86 -35.78
C ASN A 460 21.39 8.32 -35.43
N GLU A 461 21.59 7.00 -35.42
CA GLU A 461 22.93 6.38 -35.36
C GLU A 461 23.47 6.20 -36.78
N GLU A 462 24.75 6.50 -36.97
CA GLU A 462 25.40 6.22 -38.24
C GLU A 462 25.81 4.74 -38.32
N PRO A 463 25.72 4.07 -39.49
CA PRO A 463 26.13 2.67 -39.61
C PRO A 463 27.53 2.35 -39.06
N ALA A 464 28.48 3.29 -39.18
CA ALA A 464 29.81 3.14 -38.61
C ALA A 464 29.80 2.95 -37.08
N ASP A 465 28.92 3.66 -36.37
CA ASP A 465 28.79 3.60 -34.91
C ASP A 465 28.18 2.26 -34.47
N ALA A 466 27.16 1.81 -35.19
CA ALA A 466 26.54 0.51 -34.98
C ALA A 466 27.55 -0.64 -35.18
N VAL A 467 28.37 -0.56 -36.24
CA VAL A 467 29.40 -1.56 -36.53
C VAL A 467 30.54 -1.51 -35.51
N ALA A 468 30.94 -0.33 -35.02
CA ALA A 468 31.90 -0.22 -33.93
C ALA A 468 31.41 -0.93 -32.67
N ARG A 469 30.14 -0.71 -32.29
CA ARG A 469 29.48 -1.37 -31.15
C ARG A 469 29.39 -2.89 -31.33
N PHE A 470 28.92 -3.35 -32.50
CA PHE A 470 28.82 -4.78 -32.81
C PHE A 470 30.19 -5.45 -32.87
N GLY A 471 31.15 -4.83 -33.56
CA GLY A 471 32.49 -5.35 -33.71
C GLY A 471 33.24 -5.42 -32.38
N LYS A 472 33.03 -4.48 -31.45
CA LYS A 472 33.58 -4.59 -30.08
C LYS A 472 32.98 -5.78 -29.32
N LYS A 473 31.68 -6.05 -29.44
CA LYS A 473 31.00 -7.18 -28.80
C LYS A 473 31.50 -8.54 -29.32
N HIS A 474 31.87 -8.60 -30.58
CA HIS A 474 32.30 -9.83 -31.27
C HIS A 474 33.82 -9.87 -31.55
N GLU A 475 34.61 -8.99 -30.93
CA GLU A 475 36.07 -8.91 -31.04
C GLU A 475 36.59 -8.83 -32.49
N LEU A 476 35.85 -8.12 -33.36
CA LEU A 476 36.18 -7.99 -34.78
C LEU A 476 37.37 -7.07 -35.01
N GLY A 477 38.21 -7.45 -35.97
CA GLY A 477 39.35 -6.66 -36.40
C GLY A 477 38.96 -5.39 -37.18
N PRO A 478 39.89 -4.43 -37.36
CA PRO A 478 39.62 -3.18 -38.09
C PRO A 478 39.15 -3.40 -39.52
N GLU A 479 39.74 -4.36 -40.24
CA GLU A 479 39.39 -4.66 -41.63
C GLU A 479 38.00 -5.31 -41.75
N GLU A 480 37.63 -6.17 -40.80
CA GLU A 480 36.30 -6.79 -40.76
C GLU A 480 35.22 -5.74 -40.50
N LYS A 481 35.47 -4.84 -39.53
CA LYS A 481 34.58 -3.71 -39.26
C LYS A 481 34.41 -2.82 -40.50
N LYS A 482 35.51 -2.46 -41.18
CA LYS A 482 35.46 -1.64 -42.40
C LYS A 482 34.65 -2.29 -43.53
N SER A 483 34.81 -3.60 -43.71
CA SER A 483 34.02 -4.37 -44.67
C SER A 483 32.53 -4.34 -44.33
N ILE A 484 32.18 -4.54 -43.05
CA ILE A 484 30.78 -4.49 -42.59
C ILE A 484 30.19 -3.09 -42.76
N VAL A 485 30.91 -2.02 -42.40
CA VAL A 485 30.45 -0.63 -42.61
C VAL A 485 30.11 -0.41 -44.08
N THR A 486 31.01 -0.78 -44.99
CA THR A 486 30.80 -0.61 -46.43
C THR A 486 29.54 -1.34 -46.90
N GLY A 487 29.37 -2.60 -46.48
CA GLY A 487 28.19 -3.40 -46.83
C GLY A 487 26.88 -2.82 -46.28
N VAL A 488 26.88 -2.36 -45.02
CA VAL A 488 25.69 -1.77 -44.38
C VAL A 488 25.35 -0.44 -45.04
N CYS A 489 26.32 0.40 -45.34
CA CYS A 489 26.11 1.68 -46.02
C CYS A 489 25.48 1.51 -47.41
N GLN A 490 25.90 0.48 -48.16
CA GLN A 490 25.31 0.16 -49.46
C GLN A 490 23.89 -0.42 -49.35
N ALA A 491 23.64 -1.26 -48.34
CA ALA A 491 22.39 -1.99 -48.20
C ALA A 491 21.28 -1.24 -47.46
N SER A 492 21.63 -0.32 -46.55
CA SER A 492 20.66 0.33 -45.65
C SER A 492 19.99 1.57 -46.21
N GLY A 493 20.62 2.25 -47.19
CA GLY A 493 20.17 3.57 -47.65
C GLY A 493 20.29 4.67 -46.60
N LEU A 494 20.97 4.40 -45.47
CA LEU A 494 21.23 5.37 -44.40
C LEU A 494 22.41 6.27 -44.78
N GLY A 495 22.44 7.49 -44.22
CA GLY A 495 23.55 8.41 -44.41
C GLY A 495 24.83 7.83 -43.82
N CYS A 496 25.82 7.57 -44.68
CA CYS A 496 27.17 7.16 -44.30
C CYS A 496 28.18 8.21 -44.71
N THR A 497 28.81 8.79 -43.72
CA THR A 497 29.81 9.87 -43.82
C THR A 497 31.17 9.45 -43.30
N ARG A 498 31.24 8.43 -42.42
CA ARG A 498 32.44 7.96 -41.73
C ARG A 498 32.68 6.48 -41.94
N ASP A 499 33.96 6.11 -41.99
CA ASP A 499 34.43 4.72 -42.00
C ASP A 499 34.69 4.18 -40.58
N VAL A 500 34.78 5.08 -39.59
CA VAL A 500 35.07 4.75 -38.19
C VAL A 500 33.94 5.26 -37.30
N GLY A 501 33.40 4.34 -36.49
CA GLY A 501 32.32 4.64 -35.56
C GLY A 501 32.77 5.39 -34.32
N ILE A 502 31.86 6.16 -33.74
CA ILE A 502 31.95 6.76 -32.41
C ILE A 502 31.39 5.73 -31.42
N LEU A 503 32.23 5.25 -30.51
CA LEU A 503 31.81 4.33 -29.45
C LEU A 503 31.07 5.08 -28.32
N TYR A 504 31.47 6.33 -28.08
CA TYR A 504 30.96 7.14 -26.99
C TYR A 504 31.11 8.64 -27.32
N GLU A 505 30.11 9.45 -26.97
CA GLU A 505 30.19 10.91 -27.06
C GLU A 505 29.79 11.46 -25.69
N THR A 506 30.59 12.38 -25.16
CA THR A 506 30.30 13.05 -23.89
C THR A 506 30.24 14.55 -24.06
N ILE A 507 29.53 15.22 -23.15
CA ILE A 507 29.46 16.68 -23.09
C ILE A 507 30.28 17.13 -21.89
N TYR A 508 31.44 17.73 -22.16
CA TYR A 508 32.26 18.32 -21.11
C TYR A 508 31.85 19.78 -20.87
N THR A 509 31.65 20.14 -19.61
CA THR A 509 31.40 21.54 -19.21
C THR A 509 32.72 22.16 -18.77
N LEU A 510 33.23 23.11 -19.54
CA LEU A 510 34.43 23.87 -19.22
C LEU A 510 34.21 24.73 -17.96
N PRO A 511 35.30 25.14 -17.26
CA PRO A 511 35.19 25.98 -16.07
C PRO A 511 34.47 27.33 -16.28
N ASP A 512 34.36 27.78 -17.53
CA ASP A 512 33.65 29.00 -17.95
C ASP A 512 32.16 28.76 -18.29
N GLY A 513 31.66 27.54 -18.08
CA GLY A 513 30.27 27.15 -18.33
C GLY A 513 29.96 26.76 -19.78
N ARG A 514 30.92 26.86 -20.71
CA ARG A 514 30.72 26.38 -22.09
C ARG A 514 30.64 24.85 -22.12
N ARG A 515 29.70 24.33 -22.91
CA ARG A 515 29.49 22.90 -23.10
C ARG A 515 30.00 22.48 -24.47
N GLU A 516 30.89 21.50 -24.50
CA GLU A 516 31.49 20.99 -25.73
C GLU A 516 31.31 19.47 -25.83
N ARG A 517 31.10 19.00 -27.06
CA ARG A 517 30.99 17.56 -27.35
C ARG A 517 32.36 16.99 -27.66
N LEU A 518 32.68 15.86 -27.04
CA LEU A 518 33.91 15.11 -27.29
C LEU A 518 33.55 13.68 -27.73
N PRO A 519 33.74 13.33 -29.02
CA PRO A 519 33.56 11.98 -29.51
C PRO A 519 34.79 11.11 -29.23
N PHE A 520 34.55 9.83 -28.93
CA PHE A 520 35.56 8.78 -28.78
C PHE A 520 35.36 7.75 -29.88
N TYR A 521 36.30 7.68 -30.81
CA TYR A 521 36.21 6.80 -31.97
C TYR A 521 36.65 5.37 -31.64
N ASP A 522 36.15 4.42 -32.42
CA ASP A 522 36.57 3.02 -32.35
C ASP A 522 38.08 2.87 -32.60
N GLY A 523 38.73 2.05 -31.77
CA GLY A 523 40.18 1.87 -31.77
C GLY A 523 40.98 2.92 -31.00
N GLN A 524 40.39 4.04 -30.55
CA GLN A 524 41.07 5.01 -29.70
C GLN A 524 41.00 4.62 -28.22
N ASP A 525 42.07 4.87 -27.46
CA ASP A 525 42.03 4.79 -25.99
C ASP A 525 41.48 6.11 -25.43
N SER A 526 40.47 6.02 -24.56
CA SER A 526 39.81 7.19 -23.97
C SER A 526 40.77 8.11 -23.23
N THR A 527 41.85 7.56 -22.69
CA THR A 527 42.86 8.30 -21.94
C THR A 527 43.63 9.26 -22.84
N ASP A 528 44.01 8.82 -24.05
CA ASP A 528 44.74 9.63 -25.02
C ASP A 528 43.85 10.77 -25.56
N VAL A 529 42.57 10.45 -25.86
CA VAL A 529 41.59 11.44 -26.34
C VAL A 529 41.37 12.55 -25.29
N ILE A 530 41.23 12.17 -24.01
CA ILE A 530 41.06 13.13 -22.92
C ILE A 530 42.35 13.92 -22.67
N TYR A 531 43.51 13.31 -22.84
CA TYR A 531 44.80 14.00 -22.74
C TYR A 531 44.96 15.08 -23.81
N GLU A 532 44.76 14.74 -25.09
CA GLU A 532 44.83 15.69 -26.20
C GLU A 532 43.80 16.82 -26.04
N TYR A 533 42.55 16.48 -25.72
CA TYR A 533 41.50 17.47 -25.44
C TYR A 533 41.89 18.37 -24.27
N GLY A 534 42.42 17.78 -23.20
CA GLY A 534 42.84 18.51 -22.02
C GLY A 534 44.03 19.44 -22.28
N LEU A 535 44.97 19.08 -23.15
CA LEU A 535 46.03 19.98 -23.59
C LEU A 535 45.47 21.16 -24.40
N MET A 536 44.56 20.90 -25.34
CA MET A 536 43.93 21.97 -26.14
C MET A 536 43.16 22.97 -25.28
N ARG A 537 42.59 22.52 -24.16
CA ARG A 537 41.74 23.34 -23.26
C ARG A 537 42.42 23.74 -21.95
N ASN A 538 43.74 23.55 -21.85
CA ASN A 538 44.53 23.85 -20.65
C ASN A 538 43.94 23.24 -19.36
N LEU A 539 43.37 22.03 -19.46
CA LEU A 539 42.87 21.30 -18.29
C LEU A 539 44.03 20.82 -17.43
N THR A 540 43.88 20.96 -16.12
CA THR A 540 44.83 20.42 -15.14
C THR A 540 44.79 18.89 -15.14
N LEU A 541 45.86 18.26 -14.65
CA LEU A 541 45.93 16.80 -14.47
C LEU A 541 44.73 16.25 -13.69
N ARG A 542 44.35 16.92 -12.60
CA ARG A 542 43.21 16.52 -11.75
C ARG A 542 41.87 16.58 -12.50
N GLN A 543 41.69 17.59 -13.36
CA GLN A 543 40.48 17.70 -14.19
C GLN A 543 40.43 16.60 -15.24
N ARG A 544 41.56 16.29 -15.90
CA ARG A 544 41.66 15.18 -16.86
C ARG A 544 41.36 13.82 -16.21
N GLN A 545 41.94 13.55 -15.04
CA GLN A 545 41.69 12.31 -14.29
C GLN A 545 40.23 12.17 -13.86
N LYS A 546 39.62 13.25 -13.35
CA LYS A 546 38.19 13.24 -12.99
C LYS A 546 37.33 12.95 -14.22
N PHE A 547 37.62 13.60 -15.34
CA PHE A 547 36.89 13.41 -16.58
C PHE A 547 37.02 11.97 -17.10
N LEU A 548 38.22 11.38 -17.05
CA LEU A 548 38.44 9.96 -17.39
C LEU A 548 37.59 9.02 -16.54
N ILE A 549 37.53 9.24 -15.23
CA ILE A 549 36.72 8.42 -14.30
C ILE A 549 35.23 8.51 -14.65
N GLU A 550 34.72 9.69 -14.97
CA GLU A 550 33.32 9.88 -15.38
C GLU A 550 33.02 9.12 -16.69
N VAL A 551 33.90 9.25 -17.68
CA VAL A 551 33.76 8.60 -19.00
C VAL A 551 33.85 7.06 -18.90
N CYS A 552 34.79 6.54 -18.11
CA CYS A 552 35.02 5.10 -18.00
C CYS A 552 34.01 4.37 -17.11
N ASN A 553 33.29 5.09 -16.24
CA ASN A 553 32.25 4.52 -15.37
C ASN A 553 30.82 4.68 -15.92
N GLU A 554 30.66 5.17 -17.16
CA GLU A 554 29.34 5.31 -17.78
C GLU A 554 28.69 3.92 -18.00
N PRO A 555 27.53 3.63 -17.35
CA PRO A 555 26.97 2.28 -17.30
C PRO A 555 26.43 1.77 -18.65
N ARG A 556 26.02 2.66 -19.56
CA ARG A 556 25.32 2.29 -20.82
C ARG A 556 26.23 2.23 -22.05
N LYS A 557 27.43 2.81 -22.00
CA LYS A 557 28.42 2.78 -23.09
C LYS A 557 29.80 2.66 -22.47
N ARG A 558 30.49 1.52 -22.67
CA ARG A 558 31.88 1.37 -22.22
C ARG A 558 32.82 1.78 -23.36
N PRO A 559 33.39 3.00 -23.34
CA PRO A 559 34.47 3.33 -24.26
C PRO A 559 35.73 2.50 -23.93
N ASN A 560 36.77 2.62 -24.76
CA ASN A 560 37.98 1.81 -24.58
C ASN A 560 38.91 2.44 -23.54
N CYS A 561 38.68 2.11 -22.26
CA CYS A 561 39.50 2.56 -21.14
C CYS A 561 40.52 1.49 -20.74
N THR A 562 41.46 1.19 -21.64
CA THR A 562 42.48 0.15 -21.40
C THR A 562 43.60 0.60 -20.48
N ARG A 563 43.80 1.92 -20.31
CA ARG A 563 44.89 2.51 -19.53
C ARG A 563 44.37 3.58 -18.58
N ALA A 564 45.12 3.82 -17.51
CA ALA A 564 44.85 4.88 -16.53
C ALA A 564 45.66 6.17 -16.82
N GLU A 565 46.73 6.04 -17.61
CA GLU A 565 47.66 7.12 -17.96
C GLU A 565 47.79 7.18 -19.49
N PRO A 566 47.78 8.40 -20.09
CA PRO A 566 47.88 8.55 -21.54
C PRO A 566 49.29 8.21 -22.02
N MET A 567 49.37 7.73 -23.26
CA MET A 567 50.63 7.36 -23.87
C MET A 567 51.26 8.55 -24.57
N LEU A 568 52.44 8.95 -24.09
CA LEU A 568 53.19 10.06 -24.64
C LEU A 568 54.05 9.63 -25.83
N ILE A 569 54.65 8.43 -25.75
CA ILE A 569 55.60 7.93 -26.74
C ILE A 569 55.39 6.43 -26.91
N ASN A 570 55.37 5.97 -28.17
CA ASN A 570 55.42 4.55 -28.54
C ASN A 570 56.55 4.33 -29.56
N ILE A 571 57.63 3.66 -29.13
CA ILE A 571 58.80 3.41 -29.98
C ILE A 571 58.94 1.90 -30.22
N PRO A 572 58.86 1.42 -31.47
CA PRO A 572 59.18 0.04 -31.78
C PRO A 572 60.69 -0.16 -31.63
N VAL A 573 61.07 -1.08 -30.76
CA VAL A 573 62.46 -1.46 -30.53
C VAL A 573 62.77 -2.71 -31.35
N TRP A 574 63.85 -2.62 -32.11
CA TRP A 574 64.30 -3.67 -33.01
C TRP A 574 65.66 -4.20 -32.53
N GLU A 575 65.84 -5.51 -32.55
CA GLU A 575 67.13 -6.15 -32.30
C GLU A 575 68.05 -6.06 -33.51
N SER A 576 67.44 -6.20 -34.69
CA SER A 576 68.09 -6.22 -35.99
C SER A 576 67.17 -5.60 -37.03
N ALA A 577 67.63 -5.43 -38.27
CA ALA A 577 66.81 -4.88 -39.35
C ALA A 577 65.52 -5.68 -39.64
N SER A 578 65.44 -6.95 -39.21
CA SER A 578 64.30 -7.84 -39.46
C SER A 578 63.60 -8.34 -38.19
N THR A 579 64.15 -8.10 -37.00
CA THR A 579 63.63 -8.67 -35.74
C THR A 579 63.17 -7.57 -34.80
N LYS A 580 61.85 -7.45 -34.61
CA LYS A 580 61.24 -6.55 -33.62
C LYS A 580 61.28 -7.20 -32.24
N LEU A 581 61.88 -6.53 -31.27
CA LEU A 581 61.92 -6.97 -29.86
C LEU A 581 60.62 -6.67 -29.12
N GLY A 582 59.98 -5.56 -29.47
CA GLY A 582 58.76 -5.10 -28.82
C GLY A 582 58.56 -3.61 -29.01
N ASP A 583 57.62 -3.05 -28.27
CA ASP A 583 57.30 -1.63 -28.27
C ASP A 583 57.56 -1.04 -26.88
N VAL A 584 58.29 0.07 -26.82
CA VAL A 584 58.49 0.85 -25.60
C VAL A 584 57.43 1.94 -25.55
N GLN A 585 56.54 1.83 -24.56
CA GLN A 585 55.46 2.79 -24.31
C GLN A 585 55.79 3.61 -23.06
N ILE A 586 55.88 4.94 -23.20
CA ILE A 586 56.11 5.87 -22.09
C ILE A 586 54.78 6.58 -21.80
N LEU A 587 54.30 6.45 -20.57
CA LEU A 587 53.04 7.06 -20.12
C LEU A 587 53.28 8.41 -19.40
N GLU A 588 52.24 9.25 -19.30
CA GLU A 588 52.31 10.52 -18.57
C GLU A 588 52.63 10.30 -17.08
N GLY A 589 53.74 10.90 -16.62
CA GLY A 589 54.23 10.76 -15.25
C GLY A 589 55.35 9.73 -15.08
N GLN A 590 55.69 8.96 -16.12
CA GLN A 590 56.83 8.03 -16.10
C GLN A 590 58.11 8.70 -16.60
N GLU A 591 59.23 8.46 -15.93
CA GLU A 591 60.54 8.85 -16.45
C GLU A 591 60.96 7.89 -17.58
N PRO A 592 61.33 8.41 -18.77
CA PRO A 592 61.72 7.56 -19.91
C PRO A 592 62.82 6.53 -19.60
N ILE A 593 63.75 6.85 -18.69
CA ILE A 593 64.86 5.98 -18.32
C ILE A 593 64.37 4.72 -17.58
N ASP A 594 63.40 4.87 -16.68
CA ASP A 594 62.83 3.76 -15.89
C ASP A 594 62.04 2.77 -16.73
N VAL A 595 61.50 3.22 -17.87
CA VAL A 595 60.76 2.38 -18.82
C VAL A 595 61.73 1.56 -19.67
N VAL A 596 62.81 2.19 -20.13
CA VAL A 596 63.85 1.53 -20.94
C VAL A 596 64.61 0.50 -20.11
N ASP A 597 64.98 0.83 -18.86
CA ASP A 597 65.69 -0.09 -17.96
C ASP A 597 64.82 -1.32 -17.62
N ARG A 598 63.50 -1.13 -17.44
CA ARG A 598 62.55 -2.24 -17.27
C ARG A 598 62.51 -3.16 -18.49
N MET A 599 62.43 -2.59 -19.70
CA MET A 599 62.41 -3.39 -20.94
C MET A 599 63.69 -4.23 -21.11
N GLN A 600 64.84 -3.69 -20.69
CA GLN A 600 66.13 -4.41 -20.71
C GLN A 600 66.16 -5.56 -19.68
N GLN A 601 65.58 -5.36 -18.50
CA GLN A 601 65.43 -6.43 -17.50
C GLN A 601 64.52 -7.57 -17.99
N TYR A 602 63.38 -7.24 -18.60
CA TYR A 602 62.42 -8.22 -19.11
C TYR A 602 62.91 -9.01 -20.34
N SER A 603 63.80 -8.43 -21.15
CA SER A 603 64.45 -9.13 -22.28
C SER A 603 65.62 -10.03 -21.86
N GLY A 604 65.80 -10.25 -20.54
CA GLY A 604 66.75 -11.22 -19.99
C GLY A 604 68.22 -10.77 -20.02
N ARG A 605 68.49 -9.48 -20.22
CA ARG A 605 69.86 -8.94 -20.29
C ARG A 605 70.21 -8.13 -19.04
N VAL A 606 70.51 -8.82 -17.94
CA VAL A 606 71.34 -8.24 -16.87
C VAL A 606 72.41 -9.26 -16.46
N GLN A 607 73.67 -8.99 -16.83
CA GLN A 607 74.82 -9.37 -16.01
C GLN A 607 75.25 -8.14 -15.22
N PRO A 608 75.29 -8.18 -13.89
CA PRO A 608 75.82 -7.08 -13.10
C PRO A 608 77.34 -7.22 -13.11
N HIS A 609 78.01 -6.55 -14.05
CA HIS A 609 79.33 -5.93 -13.89
C HIS A 609 79.78 -5.36 -15.24
N ALA A 610 79.88 -4.03 -15.31
CA ALA A 610 80.64 -3.26 -16.29
C ALA A 610 80.57 -3.73 -17.76
N ALA A 611 79.39 -3.70 -18.38
CA ALA A 611 79.27 -3.75 -19.84
C ALA A 611 78.42 -2.58 -20.34
N LYS A 612 79.04 -1.67 -21.12
CA LYS A 612 78.35 -0.65 -21.90
C LYS A 612 77.68 -1.35 -23.08
N THR A 613 76.35 -1.49 -23.04
CA THR A 613 75.58 -2.03 -24.17
C THR A 613 74.73 -0.91 -24.76
N TYR A 614 74.85 -0.70 -26.07
CA TYR A 614 74.27 0.42 -26.80
C TYR A 614 72.89 0.05 -27.35
N VAL A 615 71.88 0.91 -27.14
CA VAL A 615 70.57 0.80 -27.81
C VAL A 615 70.64 1.65 -29.09
N VAL A 616 70.46 1.02 -30.25
CA VAL A 616 70.53 1.71 -31.55
C VAL A 616 69.15 2.25 -31.91
N PHE A 617 68.97 3.57 -31.82
CA PHE A 617 67.80 4.25 -32.34
C PHE A 617 68.06 4.68 -33.78
N ARG A 618 67.01 4.70 -34.64
CA ARG A 618 67.15 5.31 -35.96
C ARG A 618 67.52 6.80 -35.82
N PRO A 619 68.38 7.36 -36.70
CA PRO A 619 68.95 8.71 -36.54
C PRO A 619 67.92 9.83 -36.36
N SER A 620 66.72 9.68 -36.92
CA SER A 620 65.61 10.63 -36.79
C SER A 620 65.09 10.77 -35.37
N TYR A 621 65.16 9.72 -34.54
CA TYR A 621 64.65 9.73 -33.17
C TYR A 621 65.70 10.23 -32.15
N VAL A 622 66.99 10.03 -32.43
CA VAL A 622 68.10 10.46 -31.56
C VAL A 622 68.18 11.98 -31.46
N ARG A 623 67.95 12.71 -32.56
CA ARG A 623 67.98 14.18 -32.57
C ARG A 623 66.89 14.80 -31.71
N TRP A 624 65.73 14.16 -31.57
CA TRP A 624 64.64 14.67 -30.75
C TRP A 624 64.85 14.36 -29.26
N PHE A 625 65.35 13.16 -28.95
CA PHE A 625 65.65 12.71 -27.58
C PHE A 625 66.66 13.61 -26.86
N ILE A 626 67.69 14.09 -27.58
CA ILE A 626 68.70 15.02 -27.05
C ILE A 626 68.12 16.42 -26.81
N ALA A 627 67.16 16.86 -27.63
CA ALA A 627 66.63 18.23 -27.57
C ALA A 627 65.62 18.47 -26.43
N HIS A 628 64.93 17.44 -25.94
CA HIS A 628 63.81 17.61 -24.98
C HIS A 628 64.04 16.96 -23.60
N VAL A 629 65.03 16.06 -23.45
CA VAL A 629 65.21 15.28 -22.20
C VAL A 629 66.39 15.77 -21.35
N GLY A 630 67.17 16.74 -21.81
CA GLY A 630 68.20 17.38 -20.97
C GLY A 630 69.26 16.41 -20.41
N VAL A 631 69.68 15.41 -21.20
CA VAL A 631 70.73 14.47 -20.79
C VAL A 631 72.11 15.08 -21.11
N CYS A 632 72.98 15.19 -20.11
CA CYS A 632 74.39 15.56 -20.31
C CYS A 632 75.02 14.70 -21.42
N ALA A 633 75.64 15.37 -22.39
CA ALA A 633 76.17 14.83 -23.65
C ALA A 633 77.35 13.83 -23.53
N SER A 634 77.54 13.16 -22.38
CA SER A 634 78.66 12.25 -22.15
C SER A 634 78.34 10.76 -22.41
N ARG A 635 77.12 10.39 -22.84
CA ARG A 635 76.71 8.97 -22.95
C ARG A 635 75.97 8.53 -24.23
N VAL A 636 75.88 9.35 -25.28
CA VAL A 636 75.30 8.91 -26.57
C VAL A 636 76.37 8.99 -27.66
N ARG A 637 76.70 7.85 -28.29
CA ARG A 637 77.53 7.82 -29.51
C ARG A 637 76.61 7.63 -30.71
N LEU A 638 76.69 8.57 -31.65
CA LEU A 638 76.11 8.46 -32.99
C LEU A 638 77.08 7.63 -33.83
N ASP A 639 76.67 6.44 -34.28
CA ASP A 639 77.31 5.79 -35.42
C ASP A 639 76.48 6.15 -36.67
N LEU A 640 77.17 6.73 -37.65
CA LEU A 640 76.64 7.15 -38.96
C LEU A 640 76.40 5.96 -39.89
#